data_AF-A0A560IXE5-F1
#
_entry.id   AF-A0A560IXE5-F1
#
_cell.length_a   1.000
_cell.length_b   1.000
_cell.length_c   1.000
_cell.angle_alpha   90.00
_cell.angle_beta   90.00
_cell.angle_gamma   90.00
#
_symmetry.space_group_name_H-M   'P 1'
#
loop_
_entity.id
_entity.type
_entity.pdbx_description
1 polymer ?
#
loop_
_entity_poly.entity_id
_entity_poly.type
_entity_poly.pdbx_seq_one_letter_code
_entity_poly.pdbx_strand_id
1 'polypeptide(L)'
;MATIVTANNRSTLANSGTLVVQGNRDTIVGSGNTITLLQSTINGVTSIVGGGNTIVDSFAGNTIAVGGGVISVTATADVITLIGGGNIVNINNNNTVVDSYSGDHVSFTGFASSFTGSLNFLTIAKSGGLTVNGTGNQVTMNGAGTLNLNTSGNSVTHLGSNSTIVLAATNLVETVTGTGDTVFLNYASNALSVGGSNMLVQAAGNTIHVLAGASNVTVTGSKKGANRLYAGTSTITTQSDLALNGAGTSLNFLSGGSATLTGPASASPTTILGRDAMLTVAGPGFNVSLAANGQTLLGNGETVGVAAIGDVISGTANTVTVAQGAAATINGTNNIVTVSDGGRAVVQGAGNIVTAVGGAIVAATAAATTVVGNATGATLSGSAAATIRYDASGMSINLVSGRASITGGSKIDTLTNVGILLATGNNDTLIAGSGATLSLTGTGDQVTLTGGKNVVLGSAASRATITVTASNSVESISATGDTILVQGTGDTLTLAGTGNQVTTAAGGSLILAAKASATLNGAGDTATIASGASLTVTGGSDTITASDATLTVAAPGGATETVNGTNAAVTLTVAGVALTLNGTGNSVTAGGDAITLAAKSSNTVNGSGNVVTVGAQGGLKMTGAGNTITLTGSGDTLNLTGAGNKIVMAGTGAALSLSSNGVGPSGELDLFVTHDKVWLQRAGNDLVVEQLGVGQAARLANWFTSTSAEVATIKASDGVLLTPADVTTLLGKMTTFTNGHAGFNPLTTSQSSTGNSYYAGTLNGVWHS
;
A
#
# COMPACT_ATOMS: atom_id res chain seq x y z
N MET A 1 19.45 -6.21 -97.36
CA MET A 1 20.03 -5.13 -96.54
C MET A 1 19.79 -3.83 -97.31
N ALA A 2 18.91 -2.97 -96.82
CA ALA A 2 18.73 -1.64 -97.40
C ALA A 2 19.52 -0.64 -96.54
N THR A 3 20.24 0.29 -97.17
CA THR A 3 21.00 1.33 -96.47
C THR A 3 20.36 2.69 -96.78
N ILE A 4 19.88 3.39 -95.75
CA ILE A 4 19.43 4.78 -95.84
C ILE A 4 20.65 5.66 -95.53
N VAL A 5 21.12 6.42 -96.52
CA VAL A 5 22.35 7.25 -96.40
C VAL A 5 22.03 8.75 -96.26
N THR A 6 20.76 9.16 -96.40
CA THR A 6 20.32 10.57 -96.37
C THR A 6 19.29 10.83 -95.25
N ALA A 7 19.07 12.08 -94.87
CA ALA A 7 18.20 12.50 -93.76
C ALA A 7 16.74 12.81 -94.19
N ASN A 8 15.80 12.72 -93.24
CA ASN A 8 14.34 12.99 -93.38
C ASN A 8 13.55 12.01 -94.28
N ASN A 9 13.98 10.76 -94.40
CA ASN A 9 13.28 9.76 -95.20
C ASN A 9 12.15 9.09 -94.42
N ARG A 10 11.09 8.67 -95.12
CA ARG A 10 10.07 7.74 -94.59
C ARG A 10 10.16 6.40 -95.30
N SER A 11 10.58 5.36 -94.59
CA SER A 11 10.81 4.03 -95.15
C SER A 11 9.84 3.01 -94.55
N THR A 12 9.09 2.30 -95.40
CA THR A 12 8.23 1.19 -94.96
C THR A 12 8.92 -0.14 -95.28
N LEU A 13 9.16 -0.99 -94.28
CA LEU A 13 9.84 -2.28 -94.45
C LEU A 13 8.87 -3.45 -94.46
N ALA A 14 9.16 -4.43 -95.31
CA ALA A 14 8.55 -5.76 -95.25
C ALA A 14 9.02 -6.49 -93.98
N ASN A 15 8.18 -7.38 -93.45
CA ASN A 15 8.46 -8.08 -92.20
C ASN A 15 9.80 -8.84 -92.26
N SER A 16 10.61 -8.74 -91.19
CA SER A 16 11.90 -9.45 -91.02
C SER A 16 13.09 -9.00 -91.89
N GLY A 17 13.14 -7.73 -92.29
CA GLY A 17 14.28 -7.14 -93.00
C GLY A 17 15.42 -6.65 -92.10
N THR A 18 16.61 -6.43 -92.71
CA THR A 18 17.73 -5.70 -92.08
C THR A 18 17.95 -4.36 -92.77
N LEU A 19 17.98 -3.29 -91.99
CA LEU A 19 18.15 -1.91 -92.44
C LEU A 19 19.35 -1.27 -91.75
N VAL A 20 20.17 -0.56 -92.52
CA VAL A 20 21.24 0.28 -91.98
C VAL A 20 20.85 1.74 -92.21
N VAL A 21 20.95 2.58 -91.19
CA VAL A 21 20.56 4.00 -91.25
C VAL A 21 21.77 4.85 -90.88
N GLN A 22 22.14 5.77 -91.77
CA GLN A 22 23.26 6.72 -91.61
C GLN A 22 22.78 8.19 -91.64
N GLY A 23 21.46 8.42 -91.65
CA GLY A 23 20.82 9.74 -91.71
C GLY A 23 20.15 10.18 -90.41
N ASN A 24 19.74 11.44 -90.34
CA ASN A 24 19.05 12.06 -89.20
C ASN A 24 17.55 12.27 -89.51
N ARG A 25 16.68 12.20 -88.48
CA ARG A 25 15.22 12.46 -88.59
C ARG A 25 14.46 11.51 -89.54
N ASP A 26 14.94 10.30 -89.71
CA ASP A 26 14.27 9.30 -90.53
C ASP A 26 13.07 8.68 -89.78
N THR A 27 12.00 8.35 -90.50
CA THR A 27 10.84 7.61 -89.99
C THR A 27 10.80 6.23 -90.64
N ILE A 28 10.89 5.18 -89.83
CA ILE A 28 10.96 3.80 -90.27
C ILE A 28 9.71 3.09 -89.76
N VAL A 29 8.89 2.57 -90.67
CA VAL A 29 7.65 1.86 -90.32
C VAL A 29 7.75 0.41 -90.77
N GLY A 30 7.58 -0.54 -89.87
CA GLY A 30 7.66 -1.97 -90.20
C GLY A 30 7.73 -2.84 -88.97
N SER A 31 7.50 -4.15 -89.12
CA SER A 31 7.53 -5.10 -87.99
C SER A 31 8.60 -6.19 -88.17
N GLY A 32 9.18 -6.68 -87.07
CA GLY A 32 10.12 -7.81 -87.08
C GLY A 32 11.53 -7.51 -87.61
N ASN A 33 11.91 -6.25 -87.84
CA ASN A 33 13.15 -5.88 -88.53
C ASN A 33 14.35 -5.73 -87.59
N THR A 34 15.58 -5.88 -88.11
CA THR A 34 16.81 -5.43 -87.43
C THR A 34 17.29 -4.13 -88.06
N ILE A 35 17.37 -3.06 -87.27
CA ILE A 35 17.72 -1.71 -87.71
C ILE A 35 19.05 -1.32 -87.04
N THR A 36 20.11 -1.18 -87.83
CA THR A 36 21.42 -0.75 -87.35
C THR A 36 21.63 0.73 -87.66
N LEU A 37 21.92 1.53 -86.64
CA LEU A 37 22.26 2.94 -86.79
C LEU A 37 23.78 3.08 -86.87
N LEU A 38 24.29 3.61 -87.98
CA LEU A 38 25.73 3.82 -88.22
C LEU A 38 25.97 5.32 -88.44
N GLN A 39 26.53 6.02 -87.44
CA GLN A 39 26.79 7.47 -87.41
C GLN A 39 25.55 8.38 -87.42
N SER A 40 25.33 9.10 -86.33
CA SER A 40 24.51 10.31 -86.30
C SER A 40 25.36 11.47 -85.75
N THR A 41 25.44 12.57 -86.48
CA THR A 41 25.87 13.85 -85.92
C THR A 41 24.70 14.38 -85.09
N ILE A 42 24.89 14.32 -83.77
CA ILE A 42 24.21 15.03 -82.67
C ILE A 42 23.00 15.88 -83.12
N ASN A 43 21.78 15.48 -82.71
CA ASN A 43 20.49 16.22 -82.67
C ASN A 43 19.35 15.82 -83.64
N GLY A 44 19.38 14.66 -84.31
CA GLY A 44 18.22 14.16 -85.07
C GLY A 44 17.44 13.07 -84.34
N VAL A 45 16.11 13.20 -84.22
CA VAL A 45 15.24 12.12 -83.67
C VAL A 45 14.86 11.14 -84.79
N THR A 46 15.42 9.94 -84.81
CA THR A 46 15.00 8.88 -85.74
C THR A 46 13.81 8.11 -85.17
N SER A 47 12.68 8.11 -85.87
CA SER A 47 11.42 7.49 -85.45
C SER A 47 11.28 6.08 -86.03
N ILE A 48 11.01 5.08 -85.19
CA ILE A 48 10.87 3.68 -85.57
C ILE A 48 9.53 3.17 -85.04
N VAL A 49 8.63 2.79 -85.94
CA VAL A 49 7.25 2.41 -85.63
C VAL A 49 6.93 0.99 -86.10
N GLY A 50 6.44 0.15 -85.18
CA GLY A 50 5.98 -1.22 -85.44
C GLY A 50 6.59 -2.25 -84.48
N GLY A 51 5.97 -3.43 -84.39
CA GLY A 51 6.32 -4.46 -83.41
C GLY A 51 7.36 -5.47 -83.89
N GLY A 52 8.07 -6.10 -82.97
CA GLY A 52 9.13 -7.08 -83.23
C GLY A 52 10.48 -6.51 -83.72
N ASN A 53 10.68 -5.18 -83.72
CA ASN A 53 11.92 -4.59 -84.23
C ASN A 53 13.07 -4.69 -83.21
N THR A 54 14.29 -4.88 -83.70
CA THR A 54 15.55 -4.83 -82.93
C THR A 54 16.41 -3.68 -83.45
N ILE A 55 16.74 -2.73 -82.59
CA ILE A 55 17.52 -1.53 -82.90
C ILE A 55 18.91 -1.70 -82.31
N VAL A 56 19.92 -1.69 -83.17
CA VAL A 56 21.33 -1.81 -82.80
C VAL A 56 22.01 -0.49 -83.10
N ASP A 57 22.46 0.20 -82.06
CA ASP A 57 23.26 1.42 -82.19
C ASP A 57 24.63 1.18 -81.58
N SER A 58 25.69 1.56 -82.31
CA SER A 58 27.08 1.42 -81.87
C SER A 58 27.68 2.74 -81.40
N PHE A 59 26.93 3.85 -81.46
CA PHE A 59 27.39 5.19 -81.09
C PHE A 59 26.53 5.76 -79.98
N ALA A 60 27.18 6.37 -78.99
CA ALA A 60 26.51 7.02 -77.86
C ALA A 60 26.03 8.45 -78.18
N GLY A 61 24.95 8.87 -77.54
CA GLY A 61 24.42 10.24 -77.55
C GLY A 61 23.33 10.50 -78.60
N ASN A 62 22.78 9.46 -79.21
CA ASN A 62 21.71 9.54 -80.21
C ASN A 62 20.33 9.69 -79.55
N THR A 63 19.37 10.27 -80.27
CA THR A 63 17.96 10.30 -79.87
C THR A 63 17.12 9.44 -80.79
N ILE A 64 16.46 8.41 -80.26
CA ILE A 64 15.71 7.41 -81.03
C ILE A 64 14.26 7.41 -80.53
N ALA A 65 13.30 7.77 -81.38
CA ALA A 65 11.88 7.63 -81.06
C ALA A 65 11.39 6.24 -81.46
N VAL A 66 10.67 5.54 -80.58
CA VAL A 66 10.17 4.18 -80.82
C VAL A 66 8.71 4.04 -80.41
N GLY A 67 7.91 3.31 -81.18
CA GLY A 67 6.54 2.96 -80.77
C GLY A 67 5.84 1.94 -81.65
N GLY A 68 4.64 1.50 -81.25
CA GLY A 68 3.78 0.64 -82.05
C GLY A 68 4.05 -0.88 -81.94
N GLY A 69 4.55 -1.36 -80.80
CA GLY A 69 4.62 -2.80 -80.49
C GLY A 69 5.82 -3.21 -79.61
N VAL A 70 6.26 -4.47 -79.75
CA VAL A 70 7.44 -5.01 -79.03
C VAL A 70 8.73 -4.53 -79.68
N ILE A 71 9.60 -3.79 -79.00
CA ILE A 71 10.82 -3.21 -79.58
C ILE A 71 12.00 -3.54 -78.68
N SER A 72 13.11 -4.00 -79.24
CA SER A 72 14.36 -4.22 -78.49
C SER A 72 15.41 -3.21 -78.93
N VAL A 73 16.07 -2.55 -77.99
CA VAL A 73 17.12 -1.55 -78.22
C VAL A 73 18.40 -2.05 -77.57
N THR A 74 19.51 -2.12 -78.30
CA THR A 74 20.83 -2.51 -77.77
C THR A 74 21.85 -1.37 -77.77
N ALA A 75 21.37 -0.15 -77.97
CA ALA A 75 22.09 1.12 -77.96
C ALA A 75 22.73 1.42 -76.58
N THR A 76 23.66 2.38 -76.47
CA THR A 76 24.25 2.74 -75.17
C THR A 76 24.58 4.23 -75.09
N ALA A 77 24.26 4.84 -73.95
CA ALA A 77 24.29 6.26 -73.63
C ALA A 77 23.41 7.12 -74.56
N ASP A 78 22.27 6.56 -74.98
CA ASP A 78 21.32 7.21 -75.90
C ASP A 78 20.03 7.65 -75.20
N VAL A 79 19.28 8.55 -75.84
CA VAL A 79 17.95 9.00 -75.43
C VAL A 79 16.88 8.28 -76.26
N ILE A 80 16.10 7.40 -75.65
CA ILE A 80 15.01 6.68 -76.29
C ILE A 80 13.69 7.37 -75.97
N THR A 81 13.01 7.93 -76.96
CA THR A 81 11.70 8.57 -76.78
C THR A 81 10.57 7.61 -77.13
N LEU A 82 9.65 7.35 -76.21
CA LEU A 82 8.48 6.53 -76.50
C LEU A 82 7.38 7.39 -77.15
N ILE A 83 6.78 6.89 -78.23
CA ILE A 83 5.71 7.57 -78.96
C ILE A 83 4.41 6.74 -78.92
N GLY A 84 3.33 7.34 -78.40
CA GLY A 84 2.08 6.64 -78.12
C GLY A 84 2.16 5.79 -76.85
N GLY A 85 1.04 5.17 -76.44
CA GLY A 85 0.98 4.26 -75.28
C GLY A 85 0.80 2.78 -75.67
N GLY A 86 1.09 1.86 -74.75
CA GLY A 86 0.98 0.41 -74.93
C GLY A 86 2.21 -0.25 -75.59
N ASN A 87 3.35 0.43 -75.62
CA ASN A 87 4.60 -0.10 -76.16
C ASN A 87 5.19 -1.17 -75.24
N ILE A 88 5.88 -2.18 -75.79
CA ILE A 88 6.66 -3.15 -75.00
C ILE A 88 8.12 -3.01 -75.41
N VAL A 89 8.96 -2.37 -74.61
CA VAL A 89 10.32 -1.97 -75.01
C VAL A 89 11.37 -2.66 -74.14
N ASN A 90 12.27 -3.43 -74.76
CA ASN A 90 13.42 -4.04 -74.10
C ASN A 90 14.66 -3.18 -74.33
N ILE A 91 15.10 -2.44 -73.32
CA ILE A 91 16.31 -1.64 -73.32
C ILE A 91 17.47 -2.48 -72.80
N ASN A 92 18.48 -2.69 -73.63
CA ASN A 92 19.75 -3.28 -73.24
C ASN A 92 20.81 -2.17 -73.14
N ASN A 93 21.79 -2.35 -72.24
CA ASN A 93 22.83 -1.37 -71.90
C ASN A 93 22.28 -0.07 -71.26
N ASN A 94 23.15 0.92 -71.08
CA ASN A 94 22.87 2.16 -70.34
C ASN A 94 22.11 3.15 -71.23
N ASN A 95 20.82 3.44 -71.03
CA ASN A 95 20.14 4.48 -71.83
C ASN A 95 19.20 5.35 -70.98
N THR A 96 18.87 6.53 -71.49
CA THR A 96 17.83 7.41 -70.95
C THR A 96 16.55 7.24 -71.76
N VAL A 97 15.48 6.78 -71.14
CA VAL A 97 14.16 6.66 -71.77
C VAL A 97 13.29 7.84 -71.35
N VAL A 98 12.67 8.52 -72.31
CA VAL A 98 11.74 9.61 -72.07
C VAL A 98 10.39 9.25 -72.67
N ASP A 99 9.36 9.28 -71.86
CA ASP A 99 7.99 8.94 -72.22
C ASP A 99 7.03 10.03 -71.72
N SER A 100 6.13 10.46 -72.61
CA SER A 100 5.09 11.45 -72.33
C SER A 100 3.68 10.82 -72.34
N TYR A 101 3.58 9.52 -72.59
CA TYR A 101 2.35 8.74 -72.63
C TYR A 101 2.31 7.77 -71.43
N SER A 102 1.27 6.95 -71.34
CA SER A 102 1.08 5.98 -70.25
C SER A 102 0.77 4.58 -70.80
N GLY A 103 0.95 3.57 -69.94
CA GLY A 103 0.62 2.17 -70.26
C GLY A 103 1.72 1.41 -71.01
N ASP A 104 2.93 1.93 -71.09
CA ASP A 104 4.07 1.26 -71.69
C ASP A 104 4.71 0.25 -70.73
N HIS A 105 5.26 -0.84 -71.27
CA HIS A 105 6.04 -1.85 -70.56
C HIS A 105 7.50 -1.78 -70.99
N VAL A 106 8.39 -1.28 -70.13
CA VAL A 106 9.81 -1.09 -70.44
C VAL A 106 10.67 -2.02 -69.59
N SER A 107 11.38 -2.96 -70.21
CA SER A 107 12.31 -3.86 -69.55
C SER A 107 13.75 -3.42 -69.75
N PHE A 108 14.52 -3.29 -68.67
CA PHE A 108 15.93 -2.92 -68.65
C PHE A 108 16.80 -4.13 -68.31
N THR A 109 17.86 -4.36 -69.09
CA THR A 109 18.82 -5.46 -68.87
C THR A 109 20.27 -4.98 -68.67
N GLY A 110 20.52 -3.67 -68.79
CA GLY A 110 21.86 -3.06 -68.73
C GLY A 110 22.16 -2.26 -67.46
N PHE A 111 23.41 -1.79 -67.34
CA PHE A 111 23.88 -1.01 -66.19
C PHE A 111 23.50 0.47 -66.30
N ALA A 112 22.95 1.07 -65.24
CA ALA A 112 22.76 2.52 -65.04
C ALA A 112 21.82 3.30 -66.00
N SER A 113 20.70 2.71 -66.45
CA SER A 113 19.70 3.43 -67.26
C SER A 113 18.90 4.47 -66.45
N SER A 114 18.23 5.40 -67.14
CA SER A 114 17.22 6.28 -66.54
C SER A 114 15.91 6.25 -67.32
N PHE A 115 14.79 6.48 -66.63
CA PHE A 115 13.45 6.54 -67.21
C PHE A 115 12.72 7.79 -66.70
N THR A 116 12.17 8.59 -67.60
CA THR A 116 11.33 9.75 -67.30
C THR A 116 9.97 9.54 -67.94
N GLY A 117 8.93 9.28 -67.16
CA GLY A 117 7.57 9.01 -67.65
C GLY A 117 6.65 8.60 -66.51
N SER A 118 5.34 8.54 -66.76
CA SER A 118 4.34 8.30 -65.72
C SER A 118 3.35 7.19 -66.09
N LEU A 119 2.89 6.43 -65.09
CA LEU A 119 1.88 5.36 -65.25
C LEU A 119 2.32 4.21 -66.18
N ASN A 120 3.59 3.81 -66.11
CA ASN A 120 4.18 2.73 -66.92
C ASN A 120 4.62 1.53 -66.08
N PHE A 121 4.82 0.38 -66.73
CA PHE A 121 5.36 -0.84 -66.14
C PHE A 121 6.84 -0.97 -66.48
N LEU A 122 7.72 -0.90 -65.48
CA LEU A 122 9.17 -1.00 -65.66
C LEU A 122 9.65 -2.34 -65.12
N THR A 123 10.46 -3.09 -65.85
CA THR A 123 11.06 -4.35 -65.37
C THR A 123 12.57 -4.24 -65.39
N ILE A 124 13.26 -4.67 -64.34
CA ILE A 124 14.73 -4.77 -64.30
C ILE A 124 15.07 -6.26 -64.24
N ALA A 125 15.54 -6.81 -65.36
CA ALA A 125 15.65 -8.26 -65.58
C ALA A 125 17.03 -8.86 -65.23
N LYS A 126 18.07 -8.05 -65.06
CA LYS A 126 19.45 -8.46 -64.73
C LYS A 126 20.12 -7.45 -63.80
N SER A 127 21.31 -7.80 -63.31
CA SER A 127 22.05 -6.94 -62.39
C SER A 127 22.40 -5.58 -63.03
N GLY A 128 21.84 -4.49 -62.52
CA GLY A 128 21.89 -3.19 -63.21
C GLY A 128 21.40 -2.03 -62.34
N GLY A 129 21.41 -0.83 -62.90
CA GLY A 129 20.97 0.39 -62.21
C GLY A 129 19.85 1.09 -62.97
N LEU A 130 18.82 1.58 -62.30
CA LEU A 130 17.74 2.37 -62.89
C LEU A 130 17.47 3.61 -62.05
N THR A 131 17.38 4.78 -62.70
CA THR A 131 16.85 6.00 -62.08
C THR A 131 15.50 6.36 -62.69
N VAL A 132 14.45 6.50 -61.88
CA VAL A 132 13.09 6.79 -62.33
C VAL A 132 12.68 8.21 -61.93
N ASN A 133 12.36 9.03 -62.93
CA ASN A 133 12.03 10.46 -62.84
C ASN A 133 10.58 10.75 -63.27
N GLY A 134 9.60 9.93 -62.87
CA GLY A 134 8.19 10.22 -63.07
C GLY A 134 7.26 9.40 -62.17
N THR A 135 5.97 9.72 -62.15
CA THR A 135 5.03 9.29 -61.11
C THR A 135 4.13 8.13 -61.55
N GLY A 136 3.66 7.30 -60.61
CA GLY A 136 2.66 6.27 -60.92
C GLY A 136 3.21 5.03 -61.63
N ASN A 137 4.53 4.87 -61.76
CA ASN A 137 5.11 3.71 -62.42
C ASN A 137 5.12 2.48 -61.50
N GLN A 138 4.92 1.30 -62.08
CA GLN A 138 5.05 0.00 -61.42
C GLN A 138 6.39 -0.62 -61.81
N VAL A 139 7.34 -0.70 -60.88
CA VAL A 139 8.68 -1.23 -61.14
C VAL A 139 8.80 -2.65 -60.57
N THR A 140 9.14 -3.63 -61.40
CA THR A 140 9.46 -4.99 -60.96
C THR A 140 10.96 -5.21 -61.08
N MET A 141 11.61 -5.60 -60.00
CA MET A 141 13.05 -5.89 -59.98
C MET A 141 13.27 -7.40 -59.77
N ASN A 142 13.88 -8.07 -60.76
CA ASN A 142 14.11 -9.51 -60.74
C ASN A 142 15.57 -9.91 -60.43
N GLY A 143 16.51 -8.95 -60.36
CA GLY A 143 17.94 -9.19 -60.13
C GLY A 143 18.60 -8.13 -59.24
N ALA A 144 19.86 -8.37 -58.84
CA ALA A 144 20.60 -7.50 -57.91
C ALA A 144 21.01 -6.15 -58.53
N GLY A 145 20.69 -5.02 -57.93
CA GLY A 145 20.97 -3.74 -58.59
C GLY A 145 20.73 -2.49 -57.76
N THR A 146 20.90 -1.32 -58.37
CA THR A 146 20.60 -0.02 -57.76
C THR A 146 19.34 0.59 -58.36
N LEU A 147 18.29 0.80 -57.58
CA LEU A 147 17.10 1.54 -58.02
C LEU A 147 17.01 2.88 -57.29
N ASN A 148 16.98 3.98 -58.04
CA ASN A 148 16.76 5.32 -57.53
C ASN A 148 15.37 5.83 -57.97
N LEU A 149 14.48 6.12 -57.02
CA LEU A 149 13.18 6.72 -57.28
C LEU A 149 13.18 8.18 -56.81
N ASN A 150 13.13 9.13 -57.76
CA ASN A 150 13.22 10.57 -57.47
C ASN A 150 11.86 11.27 -57.35
N THR A 151 10.76 10.55 -57.56
CA THR A 151 9.39 11.10 -57.66
C THR A 151 8.39 10.22 -56.90
N SER A 152 7.28 10.81 -56.46
CA SER A 152 6.26 10.15 -55.65
C SER A 152 5.28 9.29 -56.46
N GLY A 153 4.55 8.41 -55.79
CA GLY A 153 3.47 7.61 -56.39
C GLY A 153 3.93 6.42 -57.24
N ASN A 154 5.23 6.09 -57.26
CA ASN A 154 5.72 4.84 -57.84
C ASN A 154 5.53 3.67 -56.85
N SER A 155 5.33 2.46 -57.37
CA SER A 155 5.29 1.22 -56.58
C SER A 155 6.34 0.27 -57.11
N VAL A 156 7.14 -0.34 -56.22
CA VAL A 156 8.15 -1.33 -56.59
C VAL A 156 7.85 -2.66 -55.92
N THR A 157 8.11 -3.74 -56.66
CA THR A 157 8.14 -5.11 -56.18
C THR A 157 9.52 -5.67 -56.46
N HIS A 158 10.29 -5.92 -55.41
CA HIS A 158 11.62 -6.53 -55.53
C HIS A 158 11.57 -8.01 -55.18
N LEU A 159 12.00 -8.87 -56.10
CA LEU A 159 12.10 -10.33 -55.94
C LEU A 159 13.55 -10.84 -55.92
N GLY A 160 14.53 -9.93 -56.04
CA GLY A 160 15.97 -10.22 -56.10
C GLY A 160 16.65 -10.31 -54.72
N SER A 161 17.98 -10.16 -54.67
CA SER A 161 18.76 -10.19 -53.42
C SER A 161 20.03 -9.33 -53.56
N ASN A 162 20.52 -8.78 -52.46
CA ASN A 162 21.69 -7.89 -52.36
C ASN A 162 21.58 -6.61 -53.22
N SER A 163 20.39 -6.02 -53.30
CA SER A 163 20.14 -4.77 -54.02
C SER A 163 20.30 -3.53 -53.12
N THR A 164 20.54 -2.38 -53.75
CA THR A 164 20.45 -1.06 -53.12
C THR A 164 19.25 -0.29 -53.67
N ILE A 165 18.29 0.05 -52.83
CA ILE A 165 17.08 0.78 -53.22
C ILE A 165 17.11 2.14 -52.53
N VAL A 166 17.08 3.23 -53.30
CA VAL A 166 17.08 4.61 -52.80
C VAL A 166 15.75 5.26 -53.15
N LEU A 167 15.00 5.58 -52.10
CA LEU A 167 13.70 6.23 -52.14
C LEU A 167 13.87 7.71 -51.78
N ALA A 168 13.95 8.56 -52.80
CA ALA A 168 14.22 9.99 -52.68
C ALA A 168 12.95 10.85 -52.88
N ALA A 169 11.78 10.35 -52.47
CA ALA A 169 10.50 11.07 -52.48
C ALA A 169 9.66 10.78 -51.22
N THR A 170 8.50 11.44 -51.09
CA THR A 170 7.53 11.27 -49.98
C THR A 170 6.27 10.52 -50.43
N ASN A 171 5.51 9.96 -49.48
CA ASN A 171 4.25 9.22 -49.70
C ASN A 171 4.40 8.00 -50.63
N LEU A 172 5.56 7.37 -50.65
CA LEU A 172 5.80 6.12 -51.38
C LEU A 172 5.18 4.94 -50.63
N VAL A 173 4.64 3.96 -51.36
CA VAL A 173 4.14 2.69 -50.82
C VAL A 173 4.86 1.55 -51.53
N GLU A 174 5.70 0.83 -50.78
CA GLU A 174 6.74 -0.03 -51.35
C GLU A 174 6.71 -1.44 -50.78
N THR A 175 7.09 -2.45 -51.56
CA THR A 175 7.28 -3.83 -51.09
C THR A 175 8.59 -4.43 -51.60
N VAL A 176 9.54 -4.62 -50.69
CA VAL A 176 10.85 -5.23 -50.96
C VAL A 176 10.88 -6.63 -50.34
N THR A 177 10.94 -7.67 -51.18
CA THR A 177 10.96 -9.07 -50.75
C THR A 177 12.20 -9.77 -51.29
N GLY A 178 13.32 -9.63 -50.59
CA GLY A 178 14.64 -10.11 -51.02
C GLY A 178 15.56 -10.39 -49.84
N THR A 179 16.72 -11.02 -50.08
CA THR A 179 17.70 -11.29 -49.02
C THR A 179 18.92 -10.38 -49.17
N GLY A 180 19.37 -9.77 -48.07
CA GLY A 180 20.60 -8.94 -48.06
C GLY A 180 20.45 -7.54 -48.64
N ASP A 181 19.23 -7.05 -48.87
CA ASP A 181 19.00 -5.74 -49.50
C ASP A 181 19.25 -4.57 -48.54
N THR A 182 19.71 -3.44 -49.09
CA THR A 182 19.82 -2.15 -48.39
C THR A 182 18.83 -1.15 -48.98
N VAL A 183 17.96 -0.59 -48.14
CA VAL A 183 16.94 0.39 -48.53
C VAL A 183 17.20 1.73 -47.82
N PHE A 184 17.33 2.81 -48.59
CA PHE A 184 17.48 4.18 -48.09
C PHE A 184 16.18 4.96 -48.30
N LEU A 185 15.59 5.44 -47.21
CA LEU A 185 14.42 6.32 -47.20
C LEU A 185 14.86 7.73 -46.82
N ASN A 186 15.18 8.54 -47.83
CA ASN A 186 15.80 9.86 -47.62
C ASN A 186 14.81 10.92 -47.08
N TYR A 187 13.50 10.67 -47.22
CA TYR A 187 12.44 11.55 -46.75
C TYR A 187 11.45 10.78 -45.85
N ALA A 188 10.69 11.52 -45.03
CA ALA A 188 9.66 10.99 -44.14
C ALA A 188 8.33 10.70 -44.86
N SER A 189 7.38 10.08 -44.15
CA SER A 189 6.01 9.77 -44.61
C SER A 189 5.89 8.73 -45.73
N ASN A 190 6.88 7.87 -45.91
CA ASN A 190 6.81 6.69 -46.78
C ASN A 190 6.32 5.46 -45.99
N ALA A 191 5.72 4.49 -46.70
CA ALA A 191 5.33 3.18 -46.20
C ALA A 191 6.10 2.08 -46.93
N LEU A 192 6.96 1.35 -46.23
CA LEU A 192 7.80 0.28 -46.80
C LEU A 192 7.43 -1.06 -46.18
N SER A 193 7.02 -2.04 -46.98
CA SER A 193 6.93 -3.44 -46.55
C SER A 193 8.23 -4.16 -46.88
N VAL A 194 8.84 -4.83 -45.90
CA VAL A 194 10.09 -5.61 -46.07
C VAL A 194 9.85 -7.09 -45.77
N GLY A 195 10.33 -7.96 -46.65
CA GLY A 195 10.31 -9.41 -46.51
C GLY A 195 11.67 -10.01 -46.87
N GLY A 196 11.96 -11.20 -46.37
CA GLY A 196 13.25 -11.89 -46.57
C GLY A 196 14.26 -11.71 -45.43
N SER A 197 15.49 -12.20 -45.61
CA SER A 197 16.51 -12.27 -44.55
C SER A 197 17.59 -11.19 -44.68
N ASN A 198 18.14 -10.70 -43.57
CA ASN A 198 19.29 -9.77 -43.51
C ASN A 198 19.06 -8.42 -44.22
N MET A 199 17.90 -7.80 -44.00
CA MET A 199 17.56 -6.50 -44.59
C MET A 199 18.19 -5.34 -43.81
N LEU A 200 18.73 -4.33 -44.49
CA LEU A 200 19.16 -3.07 -43.88
C LEU A 200 18.28 -1.92 -44.38
N VAL A 201 17.57 -1.25 -43.47
CA VAL A 201 16.71 -0.09 -43.80
C VAL A 201 17.23 1.14 -43.09
N GLN A 202 17.58 2.18 -43.85
CA GLN A 202 17.97 3.48 -43.34
C GLN A 202 16.81 4.47 -43.49
N ALA A 203 16.18 4.87 -42.38
CA ALA A 203 14.93 5.64 -42.41
C ALA A 203 14.76 6.59 -41.21
N ALA A 204 14.03 7.70 -41.40
CA ALA A 204 13.54 8.55 -40.32
C ALA A 204 12.11 9.06 -40.61
N GLY A 205 11.19 8.95 -39.64
CA GLY A 205 9.80 9.40 -39.78
C GLY A 205 8.96 8.61 -40.80
N ASN A 206 9.30 7.34 -41.06
CA ASN A 206 8.60 6.47 -42.02
C ASN A 206 7.83 5.33 -41.33
N THR A 207 6.89 4.74 -42.05
CA THR A 207 6.19 3.51 -41.65
C THR A 207 6.86 2.32 -42.33
N ILE A 208 7.22 1.29 -41.57
CA ILE A 208 7.89 0.09 -42.07
C ILE A 208 7.07 -1.12 -41.62
N HIS A 209 6.69 -2.01 -42.53
CA HIS A 209 5.96 -3.24 -42.25
C HIS A 209 6.89 -4.44 -42.50
N VAL A 210 7.30 -5.15 -41.45
CA VAL A 210 8.08 -6.38 -41.55
C VAL A 210 7.10 -7.54 -41.77
N LEU A 211 7.16 -8.10 -42.98
CA LEU A 211 6.32 -9.20 -43.44
C LEU A 211 6.65 -10.49 -42.65
N ALA A 212 5.64 -11.33 -42.43
CA ALA A 212 5.82 -12.61 -41.77
C ALA A 212 6.88 -13.48 -42.49
N GLY A 213 7.79 -14.07 -41.73
CA GLY A 213 8.91 -14.87 -42.25
C GLY A 213 10.19 -14.10 -42.56
N ALA A 214 10.18 -12.76 -42.45
CA ALA A 214 11.41 -11.97 -42.52
C ALA A 214 12.30 -12.19 -41.28
N SER A 215 13.62 -12.19 -41.44
CA SER A 215 14.58 -12.42 -40.35
C SER A 215 15.76 -11.45 -40.42
N ASN A 216 16.28 -11.01 -39.27
CA ASN A 216 17.43 -10.10 -39.18
C ASN A 216 17.24 -8.77 -39.92
N VAL A 217 16.10 -8.11 -39.70
CA VAL A 217 15.86 -6.77 -40.26
C VAL A 217 16.55 -5.74 -39.36
N THR A 218 17.53 -5.03 -39.91
CA THR A 218 18.21 -3.93 -39.23
C THR A 218 17.63 -2.61 -39.72
N VAL A 219 17.06 -1.81 -38.81
CA VAL A 219 16.56 -0.47 -39.11
C VAL A 219 17.46 0.55 -38.42
N THR A 220 18.09 1.45 -39.19
CA THR A 220 18.93 2.52 -38.66
C THR A 220 18.42 3.89 -39.11
N GLY A 221 18.75 4.95 -38.37
CA GLY A 221 18.34 6.30 -38.75
C GLY A 221 18.83 7.37 -37.79
N SER A 222 19.34 8.48 -38.34
CA SER A 222 19.86 9.62 -37.57
C SER A 222 18.82 10.75 -37.48
N LYS A 223 18.33 11.00 -36.26
CA LYS A 223 17.68 12.24 -35.77
C LYS A 223 16.20 12.49 -36.13
N LYS A 224 15.41 12.67 -35.05
CA LYS A 224 14.11 13.37 -34.93
C LYS A 224 12.99 12.95 -35.89
N GLY A 225 12.54 11.71 -35.74
CA GLY A 225 11.25 11.25 -36.25
C GLY A 225 11.11 9.75 -36.00
N ALA A 226 10.31 9.35 -35.01
CA ALA A 226 10.14 7.93 -34.67
C ALA A 226 9.54 7.19 -35.87
N ASN A 227 10.27 6.20 -36.39
CA ASN A 227 9.72 5.29 -37.40
C ASN A 227 8.62 4.44 -36.74
N ARG A 228 7.51 4.23 -37.46
CA ARG A 228 6.47 3.27 -37.04
C ARG A 228 6.78 1.93 -37.67
N LEU A 229 7.01 0.90 -36.88
CA LEU A 229 7.31 -0.44 -37.34
C LEU A 229 6.16 -1.38 -36.98
N TYR A 230 5.61 -2.05 -37.99
CA TYR A 230 4.64 -3.12 -37.85
C TYR A 230 5.41 -4.41 -38.07
N ALA A 231 5.48 -5.29 -37.09
CA ALA A 231 6.29 -6.48 -37.21
C ALA A 231 5.51 -7.72 -36.80
N GLY A 232 5.46 -8.70 -37.70
CA GLY A 232 5.19 -10.09 -37.35
C GLY A 232 6.36 -10.67 -36.53
N THR A 233 6.17 -11.86 -35.96
CA THR A 233 7.14 -12.57 -35.11
C THR A 233 8.54 -12.66 -35.74
N SER A 234 9.47 -11.76 -35.38
CA SER A 234 10.81 -11.62 -36.00
C SER A 234 11.82 -10.93 -35.08
N THR A 235 13.12 -11.03 -35.40
CA THR A 235 14.21 -10.26 -34.77
C THR A 235 14.48 -8.96 -35.53
N ILE A 236 14.43 -7.82 -34.83
CA ILE A 236 14.71 -6.48 -35.34
C ILE A 236 15.90 -5.90 -34.61
N THR A 237 16.88 -5.39 -35.35
CA THR A 237 18.02 -4.65 -34.79
C THR A 237 17.87 -3.15 -35.07
N THR A 238 18.01 -2.29 -34.06
CA THR A 238 17.86 -0.83 -34.22
C THR A 238 18.93 -0.01 -33.50
N GLN A 239 19.17 1.21 -34.00
CA GLN A 239 20.05 2.23 -33.41
C GLN A 239 19.28 3.47 -32.88
N SER A 240 17.95 3.54 -33.01
CA SER A 240 17.14 4.73 -32.66
C SER A 240 15.73 4.42 -32.15
N ASP A 241 15.03 5.45 -31.64
CA ASP A 241 13.68 5.39 -31.07
C ASP A 241 12.65 4.80 -32.05
N LEU A 242 11.94 3.75 -31.61
CA LEU A 242 11.05 2.95 -32.45
C LEU A 242 9.62 2.91 -31.91
N ALA A 243 8.60 3.15 -32.73
CA ALA A 243 7.20 2.88 -32.36
C ALA A 243 6.73 1.56 -32.97
N LEU A 244 6.41 0.57 -32.15
CA LEU A 244 5.95 -0.77 -32.58
C LEU A 244 4.43 -0.87 -32.48
N ASN A 245 3.80 -1.51 -33.47
CA ASN A 245 2.39 -1.91 -33.40
C ASN A 245 2.27 -3.45 -33.50
N GLY A 246 1.96 -4.12 -32.38
CA GLY A 246 1.87 -5.59 -32.27
C GLY A 246 2.99 -6.24 -31.44
N ALA A 247 2.84 -7.53 -31.08
CA ALA A 247 3.77 -8.24 -30.17
C ALA A 247 4.35 -9.55 -30.74
N GLY A 248 5.32 -10.15 -30.02
CA GLY A 248 5.99 -11.39 -30.42
C GLY A 248 7.33 -11.19 -31.14
N THR A 249 7.95 -10.02 -31.00
CA THR A 249 9.19 -9.63 -31.67
C THR A 249 10.38 -9.67 -30.72
N SER A 250 11.56 -10.02 -31.24
CA SER A 250 12.82 -9.83 -30.51
C SER A 250 13.47 -8.52 -30.95
N LEU A 251 13.72 -7.61 -30.01
CA LEU A 251 14.33 -6.30 -30.28
C LEU A 251 15.76 -6.30 -29.76
N ASN A 252 16.72 -6.06 -30.66
CA ASN A 252 18.12 -5.92 -30.32
C ASN A 252 18.56 -4.47 -30.53
N PHE A 253 18.89 -3.77 -29.45
CA PHE A 253 19.44 -2.41 -29.51
C PHE A 253 20.97 -2.49 -29.48
N LEU A 254 21.62 -1.84 -30.45
CA LEU A 254 23.09 -1.87 -30.56
C LEU A 254 23.81 -1.10 -29.43
N SER A 255 23.13 -0.13 -28.77
CA SER A 255 23.58 0.51 -27.51
C SER A 255 22.51 1.46 -26.94
N GLY A 256 21.97 1.20 -25.73
CA GLY A 256 21.19 2.18 -24.96
C GLY A 256 19.93 2.74 -25.64
N GLY A 257 19.44 2.08 -26.69
CA GLY A 257 18.32 2.58 -27.50
C GLY A 257 16.98 2.45 -26.79
N SER A 258 15.99 3.24 -27.24
CA SER A 258 14.64 3.20 -26.70
C SER A 258 13.60 2.72 -27.74
N ALA A 259 12.48 2.14 -27.29
CA ALA A 259 11.31 1.88 -28.11
C ALA A 259 10.00 2.11 -27.34
N THR A 260 8.92 2.34 -28.07
CA THR A 260 7.54 2.42 -27.59
C THR A 260 6.71 1.35 -28.27
N LEU A 261 6.15 0.42 -27.50
CA LEU A 261 5.20 -0.58 -27.94
C LEU A 261 3.78 -0.05 -27.80
N THR A 262 2.99 -0.15 -28.86
CA THR A 262 1.58 0.25 -28.93
C THR A 262 0.77 -0.90 -29.56
N GLY A 263 -0.55 -0.92 -29.33
CA GLY A 263 -1.45 -1.88 -29.98
C GLY A 263 -2.30 -2.69 -28.99
N PRO A 264 -3.04 -3.70 -29.47
CA PRO A 264 -3.83 -4.58 -28.61
C PRO A 264 -2.94 -5.53 -27.81
N ALA A 265 -3.41 -5.93 -26.62
CA ALA A 265 -2.78 -6.93 -25.76
C ALA A 265 -2.45 -8.21 -26.54
N SER A 266 -1.32 -8.85 -26.22
CA SER A 266 -0.87 -10.04 -26.92
C SER A 266 -0.16 -11.01 -25.98
N ALA A 267 -0.46 -12.31 -26.17
CA ALA A 267 0.14 -13.39 -25.41
C ALA A 267 1.58 -13.71 -25.86
N SER A 268 1.99 -13.35 -27.07
CA SER A 268 3.34 -13.62 -27.56
C SER A 268 4.33 -12.63 -26.94
N PRO A 269 5.42 -13.10 -26.30
CA PRO A 269 6.35 -12.21 -25.61
C PRO A 269 7.14 -11.36 -26.60
N THR A 270 7.25 -10.07 -26.30
CA THR A 270 8.24 -9.17 -26.92
C THR A 270 9.54 -9.27 -26.12
N THR A 271 10.61 -9.79 -26.72
CA THR A 271 11.90 -10.02 -26.06
C THR A 271 12.87 -8.90 -26.35
N ILE A 272 13.51 -8.33 -25.34
CA ILE A 272 14.54 -7.30 -25.48
C ILE A 272 15.92 -7.94 -25.23
N LEU A 273 16.81 -7.78 -26.21
CA LEU A 273 18.14 -8.41 -26.26
C LEU A 273 19.30 -7.40 -26.12
N GLY A 274 19.01 -6.10 -26.22
CA GLY A 274 20.03 -5.04 -26.16
C GLY A 274 20.36 -4.65 -24.73
N ARG A 275 21.64 -4.47 -24.41
CA ARG A 275 22.05 -3.95 -23.10
C ARG A 275 21.63 -2.49 -22.93
N ASP A 276 21.27 -2.13 -21.69
CA ASP A 276 20.89 -0.77 -21.30
C ASP A 276 19.72 -0.17 -22.11
N ALA A 277 18.90 -1.03 -22.75
CA ALA A 277 17.79 -0.62 -23.59
C ALA A 277 16.57 -0.16 -22.77
N MET A 278 15.76 0.76 -23.31
CA MET A 278 14.52 1.22 -22.69
C MET A 278 13.30 0.85 -23.54
N LEU A 279 12.30 0.20 -22.94
CA LEU A 279 11.01 -0.08 -23.58
C LEU A 279 9.90 0.65 -22.86
N THR A 280 9.13 1.46 -23.57
CA THR A 280 7.83 1.99 -23.12
C THR A 280 6.71 1.14 -23.69
N VAL A 281 5.69 0.79 -22.90
CA VAL A 281 4.51 0.05 -23.36
C VAL A 281 3.26 0.91 -23.13
N ALA A 282 2.52 1.16 -24.20
CA ALA A 282 1.32 1.97 -24.21
C ALA A 282 0.06 1.08 -24.16
N GLY A 283 -0.43 0.86 -22.93
CA GLY A 283 -1.62 0.07 -22.65
C GLY A 283 -1.29 -1.30 -22.05
N PRO A 284 -2.21 -1.89 -21.26
CA PRO A 284 -1.94 -3.09 -20.48
C PRO A 284 -2.03 -4.40 -21.27
N GLY A 285 -1.49 -5.48 -20.69
CA GLY A 285 -1.72 -6.86 -21.13
C GLY A 285 -0.72 -7.41 -22.13
N PHE A 286 0.43 -6.76 -22.29
CA PHE A 286 1.56 -7.29 -23.06
C PHE A 286 2.41 -8.23 -22.22
N ASN A 287 2.98 -9.24 -22.89
CA ASN A 287 4.04 -10.06 -22.35
C ASN A 287 5.41 -9.50 -22.81
N VAL A 288 6.29 -9.17 -21.87
CA VAL A 288 7.62 -8.60 -22.13
C VAL A 288 8.70 -9.48 -21.49
N SER A 289 9.80 -9.74 -22.21
CA SER A 289 10.95 -10.47 -21.70
C SER A 289 12.20 -9.59 -21.77
N LEU A 290 12.80 -9.29 -20.61
CA LEU A 290 14.06 -8.58 -20.47
C LEU A 290 15.20 -9.62 -20.37
N ALA A 291 15.92 -9.84 -21.48
CA ALA A 291 16.91 -10.91 -21.59
C ALA A 291 18.39 -10.46 -21.58
N ALA A 292 18.67 -9.16 -21.51
CA ALA A 292 20.01 -8.57 -21.46
C ALA A 292 20.16 -7.61 -20.28
N ASN A 293 21.40 -7.33 -19.86
CA ASN A 293 21.66 -6.54 -18.66
C ASN A 293 21.29 -5.06 -18.81
N GLY A 294 20.76 -4.46 -17.74
CA GLY A 294 20.58 -3.01 -17.60
C GLY A 294 19.32 -2.45 -18.25
N GLN A 295 18.38 -3.29 -18.65
CA GLN A 295 17.22 -2.86 -19.43
C GLN A 295 16.16 -2.18 -18.56
N THR A 296 15.45 -1.20 -19.11
CA THR A 296 14.38 -0.48 -18.42
C THR A 296 13.04 -0.70 -19.11
N LEU A 297 12.02 -1.09 -18.35
CA LEU A 297 10.62 -1.13 -18.79
C LEU A 297 9.83 0.03 -18.17
N LEU A 298 9.05 0.72 -19.00
CA LEU A 298 8.06 1.74 -18.66
C LEU A 298 6.68 1.26 -19.14
N GLY A 299 5.93 0.54 -18.31
CA GLY A 299 4.67 -0.09 -18.71
C GLY A 299 3.72 -0.34 -17.55
N ASN A 300 2.41 -0.43 -17.82
CA ASN A 300 1.38 -0.54 -16.79
C ASN A 300 0.46 -1.72 -17.09
N GLY A 301 0.41 -2.71 -16.19
CA GLY A 301 -0.43 -3.90 -16.37
C GLY A 301 0.17 -4.96 -17.27
N GLU A 302 1.50 -4.99 -17.43
CA GLU A 302 2.22 -5.97 -18.25
C GLU A 302 2.61 -7.22 -17.46
N THR A 303 2.80 -8.33 -18.17
CA THR A 303 3.52 -9.49 -17.63
C THR A 303 4.99 -9.43 -18.07
N VAL A 304 5.91 -9.44 -17.12
CA VAL A 304 7.33 -9.14 -17.35
C VAL A 304 8.20 -10.27 -16.85
N GLY A 305 8.97 -10.90 -17.73
CA GLY A 305 10.01 -11.87 -17.37
C GLY A 305 11.39 -11.19 -17.35
N VAL A 306 12.11 -11.29 -16.24
CA VAL A 306 13.48 -10.76 -16.07
C VAL A 306 14.46 -11.93 -16.01
N ALA A 307 15.35 -12.03 -16.99
CA ALA A 307 16.34 -13.11 -17.10
C ALA A 307 17.79 -12.64 -16.91
N ALA A 308 18.02 -11.34 -16.76
CA ALA A 308 19.34 -10.71 -16.71
C ALA A 308 19.52 -9.88 -15.42
N ILE A 309 20.66 -9.20 -15.30
CA ILE A 309 20.98 -8.37 -14.11
C ILE A 309 20.90 -6.88 -14.42
N GLY A 310 20.49 -6.10 -13.42
CA GLY A 310 20.47 -4.64 -13.49
C GLY A 310 19.23 -4.07 -14.17
N ASP A 311 18.21 -4.90 -14.43
CA ASP A 311 17.00 -4.46 -15.10
C ASP A 311 16.11 -3.62 -14.17
N VAL A 312 15.42 -2.64 -14.72
CA VAL A 312 14.57 -1.69 -13.99
C VAL A 312 13.15 -1.78 -14.53
N ILE A 313 12.18 -2.00 -13.64
CA ILE A 313 10.76 -2.01 -13.97
C ILE A 313 10.10 -0.80 -13.32
N SER A 314 9.60 0.09 -14.17
CA SER A 314 8.95 1.33 -13.80
C SER A 314 7.53 1.32 -14.37
N GLY A 315 6.53 1.53 -13.52
CA GLY A 315 5.13 1.49 -13.91
C GLY A 315 4.27 0.70 -12.91
N THR A 316 2.97 0.59 -13.17
CA THR A 316 2.02 0.10 -12.16
C THR A 316 1.32 -1.19 -12.55
N ALA A 317 0.90 -1.97 -11.57
CA ALA A 317 0.07 -3.17 -11.75
C ALA A 317 0.67 -4.25 -12.67
N ASN A 318 1.99 -4.26 -12.86
CA ASN A 318 2.67 -5.30 -13.63
C ASN A 318 2.77 -6.60 -12.83
N THR A 319 2.76 -7.74 -13.53
CA THR A 319 3.12 -9.05 -12.98
C THR A 319 4.54 -9.39 -13.41
N VAL A 320 5.50 -9.36 -12.48
CA VAL A 320 6.93 -9.49 -12.76
C VAL A 320 7.45 -10.82 -12.23
N THR A 321 8.18 -11.58 -13.05
CA THR A 321 8.91 -12.77 -12.62
C THR A 321 10.41 -12.53 -12.79
N VAL A 322 11.16 -12.55 -11.68
CA VAL A 322 12.62 -12.51 -11.68
C VAL A 322 13.14 -13.94 -11.64
N ALA A 323 13.85 -14.35 -12.68
CA ALA A 323 14.39 -15.69 -12.83
C ALA A 323 15.58 -15.96 -11.88
N GLN A 324 15.99 -17.22 -11.79
CA GLN A 324 17.20 -17.62 -11.07
C GLN A 324 18.43 -16.88 -11.59
N GLY A 325 19.22 -16.30 -10.68
CA GLY A 325 20.44 -15.55 -11.01
C GLY A 325 20.20 -14.15 -11.61
N ALA A 326 18.95 -13.81 -11.96
CA ALA A 326 18.58 -12.49 -12.45
C ALA A 326 18.46 -11.47 -11.31
N ALA A 327 18.57 -10.19 -11.63
CA ALA A 327 18.47 -9.10 -10.66
C ALA A 327 17.67 -7.92 -11.21
N ALA A 328 16.57 -7.56 -10.53
CA ALA A 328 15.68 -6.48 -10.93
C ALA A 328 15.57 -5.38 -9.87
N THR A 329 15.35 -4.15 -10.31
CA THR A 329 14.92 -3.01 -9.50
C THR A 329 13.49 -2.65 -9.87
N ILE A 330 12.58 -2.66 -8.90
CA ILE A 330 11.16 -2.37 -9.08
C ILE A 330 10.87 -0.97 -8.53
N ASN A 331 10.89 0.04 -9.40
CA ASN A 331 10.56 1.43 -9.04
C ASN A 331 9.05 1.70 -9.12
N GLY A 332 8.34 0.87 -9.87
CA GLY A 332 6.90 0.94 -10.06
C GLY A 332 6.05 0.64 -8.82
N THR A 333 4.76 0.97 -8.85
CA THR A 333 3.81 0.79 -7.73
C THR A 333 2.79 -0.32 -7.99
N ASN A 334 2.25 -0.94 -6.94
CA ASN A 334 1.17 -1.94 -7.04
C ASN A 334 1.46 -3.14 -7.97
N ASN A 335 2.73 -3.49 -8.18
CA ASN A 335 3.12 -4.65 -8.98
C ASN A 335 3.06 -5.94 -8.13
N ILE A 336 2.78 -7.06 -8.79
CA ILE A 336 2.92 -8.40 -8.22
C ILE A 336 4.24 -8.96 -8.72
N VAL A 337 5.16 -9.27 -7.82
CA VAL A 337 6.52 -9.68 -8.16
C VAL A 337 6.76 -11.08 -7.60
N THR A 338 7.27 -12.00 -8.41
CA THR A 338 7.77 -13.29 -7.96
C THR A 338 9.28 -13.33 -8.18
N VAL A 339 10.03 -13.57 -7.11
CA VAL A 339 11.48 -13.73 -7.17
C VAL A 339 11.80 -15.20 -6.97
N SER A 340 12.29 -15.82 -8.04
CA SER A 340 12.60 -17.25 -8.07
C SER A 340 13.84 -17.58 -7.24
N ASP A 341 14.09 -18.88 -7.02
CA ASP A 341 15.25 -19.38 -6.29
C ASP A 341 16.58 -18.81 -6.84
N GLY A 342 17.32 -18.10 -5.99
CA GLY A 342 18.58 -17.43 -6.34
C GLY A 342 18.43 -16.11 -7.13
N GLY A 343 17.20 -15.66 -7.41
CA GLY A 343 16.92 -14.36 -8.00
C GLY A 343 17.05 -13.22 -7.00
N ARG A 344 17.20 -11.98 -7.49
CA ARG A 344 17.38 -10.78 -6.65
C ARG A 344 16.41 -9.66 -7.04
N ALA A 345 15.77 -9.03 -6.06
CA ALA A 345 14.92 -7.85 -6.30
C ALA A 345 15.15 -6.74 -5.28
N VAL A 346 15.29 -5.50 -5.76
CA VAL A 346 15.22 -4.29 -4.94
C VAL A 346 13.91 -3.58 -5.28
N VAL A 347 13.03 -3.37 -4.30
CA VAL A 347 11.67 -2.86 -4.51
C VAL A 347 11.52 -1.50 -3.85
N GLN A 348 11.48 -0.46 -4.68
CA GLN A 348 11.53 0.95 -4.27
C GLN A 348 10.19 1.69 -4.46
N GLY A 349 9.28 1.16 -5.29
CA GLY A 349 7.93 1.69 -5.38
C GLY A 349 6.99 1.10 -4.31
N ALA A 350 5.93 1.84 -3.99
CA ALA A 350 4.97 1.48 -2.94
C ALA A 350 3.89 0.48 -3.42
N GLY A 351 3.26 -0.22 -2.47
CA GLY A 351 2.11 -1.09 -2.72
C GLY A 351 2.41 -2.38 -3.48
N ASN A 352 3.69 -2.70 -3.71
CA ASN A 352 4.07 -3.93 -4.40
C ASN A 352 3.87 -5.15 -3.48
N ILE A 353 3.51 -6.30 -4.06
CA ILE A 353 3.48 -7.59 -3.35
C ILE A 353 4.57 -8.47 -3.97
N VAL A 354 5.53 -8.90 -3.16
CA VAL A 354 6.72 -9.63 -3.62
C VAL A 354 6.73 -11.01 -2.98
N THR A 355 6.61 -12.07 -3.76
CA THR A 355 6.77 -13.44 -3.28
C THR A 355 8.21 -13.88 -3.47
N ALA A 356 8.89 -14.24 -2.39
CA ALA A 356 10.25 -14.77 -2.41
C ALA A 356 10.23 -16.29 -2.35
N VAL A 357 10.98 -16.96 -3.23
CA VAL A 357 11.03 -18.43 -3.32
C VAL A 357 12.47 -18.92 -3.22
N GLY A 358 12.71 -19.99 -2.47
CA GLY A 358 14.03 -20.58 -2.33
C GLY A 358 15.06 -19.59 -1.76
N GLY A 359 16.27 -19.59 -2.31
CA GLY A 359 17.35 -18.65 -2.00
C GLY A 359 17.19 -17.26 -2.63
N ALA A 360 15.97 -16.78 -2.87
CA ALA A 360 15.72 -15.43 -3.36
C ALA A 360 16.28 -14.36 -2.39
N ILE A 361 16.78 -13.24 -2.93
CA ILE A 361 17.22 -12.09 -2.14
C ILE A 361 16.33 -10.89 -2.47
N VAL A 362 15.57 -10.42 -1.49
CA VAL A 362 14.61 -9.33 -1.67
C VAL A 362 14.88 -8.21 -0.68
N ALA A 363 15.00 -6.98 -1.19
CA ALA A 363 15.09 -5.78 -0.38
C ALA A 363 13.96 -4.81 -0.74
N ALA A 364 12.96 -4.68 0.13
CA ALA A 364 11.87 -3.73 -0.02
C ALA A 364 12.15 -2.45 0.78
N THR A 365 12.31 -1.32 0.10
CA THR A 365 12.62 -0.03 0.73
C THR A 365 11.41 0.89 0.85
N ALA A 366 10.39 0.69 0.00
CA ALA A 366 9.18 1.52 -0.04
C ALA A 366 8.16 1.18 1.04
N ALA A 367 7.36 2.17 1.44
CA ALA A 367 6.20 1.98 2.30
C ALA A 367 5.11 1.13 1.61
N ALA A 368 4.31 0.42 2.39
CA ALA A 368 3.17 -0.40 1.94
C ALA A 368 3.53 -1.56 0.98
N THR A 369 4.82 -1.81 0.74
CA THR A 369 5.27 -3.02 0.04
C THR A 369 5.23 -4.21 0.99
N THR A 370 4.67 -5.32 0.53
CA THR A 370 4.60 -6.58 1.27
C THR A 370 5.51 -7.61 0.63
N VAL A 371 6.49 -8.12 1.37
CA VAL A 371 7.33 -9.25 0.94
C VAL A 371 6.83 -10.51 1.65
N VAL A 372 6.38 -11.49 0.87
CA VAL A 372 5.87 -12.77 1.33
C VAL A 372 7.04 -13.76 1.39
N GLY A 373 7.37 -14.18 2.60
CA GLY A 373 8.31 -15.26 2.85
C GLY A 373 7.59 -16.61 2.95
N ASN A 374 8.33 -17.69 2.71
CA ASN A 374 7.81 -19.06 2.75
C ASN A 374 8.73 -20.03 3.52
N ALA A 375 9.76 -19.53 4.22
CA ALA A 375 10.73 -20.32 4.96
C ALA A 375 11.50 -21.33 4.11
N THR A 376 11.73 -21.04 2.83
CA THR A 376 12.47 -21.92 1.91
C THR A 376 13.90 -21.46 1.59
N GLY A 377 14.46 -20.52 2.35
CA GLY A 377 15.86 -20.13 2.30
C GLY A 377 16.13 -18.69 1.83
N ALA A 378 15.12 -17.84 1.78
CA ALA A 378 15.21 -16.51 1.19
C ALA A 378 15.93 -15.53 2.13
N THR A 379 16.57 -14.49 1.58
CA THR A 379 17.05 -13.34 2.37
C THR A 379 16.11 -12.17 2.16
N LEU A 380 15.39 -11.77 3.20
CA LEU A 380 14.35 -10.76 3.14
C LEU A 380 14.74 -9.53 3.97
N SER A 381 14.75 -8.37 3.32
CA SER A 381 14.90 -7.08 3.98
C SER A 381 13.68 -6.20 3.78
N GLY A 382 13.13 -5.69 4.88
CA GLY A 382 12.17 -4.59 4.86
C GLY A 382 12.87 -3.25 5.10
N SER A 383 12.16 -2.15 4.88
CA SER A 383 12.40 -0.88 5.58
C SER A 383 11.48 -0.81 6.81
N ALA A 384 11.58 0.27 7.58
CA ALA A 384 10.66 0.51 8.70
C ALA A 384 9.17 0.53 8.28
N ALA A 385 8.88 0.83 7.01
CA ALA A 385 7.52 0.94 6.48
C ALA A 385 7.10 -0.21 5.54
N ALA A 386 8.00 -1.16 5.27
CA ALA A 386 7.68 -2.35 4.49
C ALA A 386 7.24 -3.49 5.42
N THR A 387 6.35 -4.34 4.93
CA THR A 387 5.85 -5.51 5.65
C THR A 387 6.55 -6.77 5.15
N ILE A 388 7.11 -7.56 6.06
CA ILE A 388 7.44 -8.95 5.80
C ILE A 388 6.26 -9.80 6.28
N ARG A 389 5.70 -10.65 5.42
CA ARG A 389 4.53 -11.47 5.71
C ARG A 389 4.85 -12.97 5.60
N TYR A 390 4.34 -13.75 6.54
CA TYR A 390 4.31 -15.21 6.50
C TYR A 390 2.88 -15.71 6.67
N ASP A 391 2.46 -16.63 5.79
CA ASP A 391 1.09 -17.14 5.77
C ASP A 391 0.93 -18.57 6.28
N ALA A 392 2.03 -19.30 6.40
CA ALA A 392 1.99 -20.68 6.88
C ALA A 392 1.82 -20.72 8.40
N SER A 393 1.12 -21.74 8.89
CA SER A 393 1.03 -22.05 10.31
C SER A 393 2.28 -22.71 10.86
N GLY A 394 2.54 -22.56 12.15
CA GLY A 394 3.65 -23.22 12.85
C GLY A 394 5.02 -22.65 12.46
N MET A 395 5.05 -21.38 12.06
CA MET A 395 6.27 -20.65 11.78
C MET A 395 7.02 -20.34 13.08
N SER A 396 8.35 -20.38 13.03
CA SER A 396 9.23 -19.84 14.07
C SER A 396 10.00 -18.67 13.47
N ILE A 397 9.68 -17.46 13.94
CA ILE A 397 10.20 -16.19 13.43
C ILE A 397 10.90 -15.46 14.56
N ASN A 398 12.21 -15.33 14.48
CA ASN A 398 13.02 -14.64 15.48
C ASN A 398 13.73 -13.44 14.85
N LEU A 399 13.19 -12.24 15.09
CA LEU A 399 13.71 -10.97 14.59
C LEU A 399 15.03 -10.57 15.26
N VAL A 400 15.32 -11.08 16.46
CA VAL A 400 16.60 -10.84 17.15
C VAL A 400 17.74 -11.58 16.46
N SER A 401 17.51 -12.85 16.10
CA SER A 401 18.49 -13.65 15.35
C SER A 401 18.44 -13.44 13.83
N GLY A 402 17.42 -12.74 13.34
CA GLY A 402 17.19 -12.52 11.91
C GLY A 402 16.83 -13.80 11.15
N ARG A 403 15.95 -14.65 11.69
CA ARG A 403 15.65 -15.97 11.12
C ARG A 403 14.14 -16.24 11.10
N ALA A 404 13.65 -16.85 10.03
CA ALA A 404 12.31 -17.41 9.95
C ALA A 404 12.35 -18.83 9.37
N SER A 405 11.63 -19.76 10.01
CA SER A 405 11.58 -21.16 9.61
C SER A 405 10.19 -21.72 9.85
N ILE A 406 9.82 -22.80 9.19
CA ILE A 406 8.61 -23.55 9.49
C ILE A 406 8.98 -24.82 10.28
N THR A 407 8.14 -25.22 11.22
CA THR A 407 8.36 -26.42 12.03
C THR A 407 8.54 -27.66 11.13
N GLY A 408 9.65 -28.37 11.29
CA GLY A 408 10.01 -29.52 10.44
C GLY A 408 10.64 -29.17 9.08
N GLY A 409 10.75 -27.88 8.73
CA GLY A 409 11.43 -27.41 7.54
C GLY A 409 12.95 -27.57 7.63
N SER A 410 13.60 -27.81 6.49
CA SER A 410 15.07 -27.97 6.40
C SER A 410 15.81 -26.69 5.96
N LYS A 411 15.09 -25.62 5.62
CA LYS A 411 15.62 -24.33 5.19
C LYS A 411 15.07 -23.20 6.06
N ILE A 412 15.76 -22.07 6.05
CA ILE A 412 15.51 -20.94 6.95
C ILE A 412 15.72 -19.66 6.16
N ASP A 413 14.72 -18.77 6.21
CA ASP A 413 14.82 -17.44 5.66
C ASP A 413 15.69 -16.57 6.60
N THR A 414 16.56 -15.76 6.02
CA THR A 414 17.34 -14.73 6.72
C THR A 414 16.58 -13.42 6.68
N LEU A 415 16.37 -12.79 7.83
CA LEU A 415 15.61 -11.55 7.98
C LEU A 415 16.54 -10.42 8.40
N THR A 416 16.47 -9.30 7.68
CA THR A 416 17.22 -8.08 8.02
C THR A 416 16.30 -6.86 7.99
N ASN A 417 16.51 -5.90 8.90
CA ASN A 417 15.77 -4.62 8.91
C ASN A 417 14.23 -4.76 8.82
N VAL A 418 13.63 -5.71 9.54
CA VAL A 418 12.18 -5.90 9.52
C VAL A 418 11.50 -4.80 10.33
N GLY A 419 10.80 -3.88 9.65
CA GLY A 419 9.97 -2.86 10.30
C GLY A 419 8.67 -3.43 10.83
N ILE A 420 7.91 -4.07 9.95
CA ILE A 420 6.62 -4.69 10.25
C ILE A 420 6.68 -6.18 9.90
N LEU A 421 6.34 -7.03 10.86
CA LEU A 421 6.11 -8.45 10.63
C LEU A 421 4.60 -8.73 10.67
N LEU A 422 4.07 -9.39 9.64
CA LEU A 422 2.68 -9.85 9.56
C LEU A 422 2.65 -11.38 9.54
N ALA A 423 2.13 -11.98 10.61
CA ALA A 423 1.88 -13.42 10.71
C ALA A 423 0.38 -13.68 10.49
N THR A 424 0.06 -14.44 9.44
CA THR A 424 -1.33 -14.80 9.11
C THR A 424 -1.66 -16.26 9.35
N GLY A 425 -0.63 -17.10 9.53
CA GLY A 425 -0.79 -18.49 9.95
C GLY A 425 -1.10 -18.61 11.45
N ASN A 426 -1.71 -19.73 11.83
CA ASN A 426 -1.96 -20.09 13.22
C ASN A 426 -0.74 -20.73 13.88
N ASN A 427 -0.66 -20.65 15.21
CA ASN A 427 0.32 -21.33 16.05
C ASN A 427 1.77 -20.97 15.73
N ASP A 428 1.99 -19.72 15.35
CA ASP A 428 3.33 -19.21 15.07
C ASP A 428 4.06 -18.83 16.37
N THR A 429 5.37 -19.00 16.40
CA THR A 429 6.26 -18.55 17.48
C THR A 429 7.08 -17.35 17.01
N LEU A 430 6.86 -16.19 17.62
CA LEU A 430 7.50 -14.94 17.25
C LEU A 430 8.39 -14.45 18.40
N ILE A 431 9.62 -14.04 18.09
CA ILE A 431 10.54 -13.42 19.05
C ILE A 431 10.98 -12.07 18.50
N ALA A 432 10.77 -11.01 19.27
CA ALA A 432 11.11 -9.64 18.90
C ALA A 432 11.97 -8.96 19.96
N GLY A 433 12.90 -8.13 19.49
CA GLY A 433 13.78 -7.32 20.33
C GLY A 433 13.10 -6.03 20.79
N SER A 434 13.76 -4.90 20.56
CA SER A 434 13.20 -3.57 20.83
C SER A 434 12.63 -2.93 19.56
N GLY A 435 11.54 -2.19 19.69
CA GLY A 435 10.99 -1.36 18.60
C GLY A 435 10.33 -2.13 17.45
N ALA A 436 9.99 -3.41 17.63
CA ALA A 436 9.33 -4.20 16.60
C ALA A 436 7.84 -3.89 16.50
N THR A 437 7.30 -3.95 15.28
CA THR A 437 5.84 -3.96 15.05
C THR A 437 5.41 -5.33 14.54
N LEU A 438 4.57 -6.00 15.31
CA LEU A 438 4.04 -7.33 15.01
C LEU A 438 2.54 -7.24 14.73
N SER A 439 2.07 -7.83 13.64
CA SER A 439 0.66 -7.95 13.30
C SER A 439 0.27 -9.42 13.24
N LEU A 440 -0.67 -9.82 14.09
CA LEU A 440 -1.11 -11.20 14.31
C LEU A 440 -2.55 -11.35 13.84
N THR A 441 -2.76 -12.19 12.84
CA THR A 441 -4.11 -12.49 12.32
C THR A 441 -4.49 -13.95 12.44
N GLY A 442 -3.52 -14.85 12.57
CA GLY A 442 -3.76 -16.24 12.95
C GLY A 442 -4.05 -16.42 14.43
N THR A 443 -4.42 -17.63 14.82
CA THR A 443 -4.84 -17.98 16.18
C THR A 443 -3.77 -18.77 16.93
N GLY A 444 -3.66 -18.57 18.25
CA GLY A 444 -2.81 -19.40 19.13
C GLY A 444 -1.31 -19.16 18.97
N ASP A 445 -0.94 -17.96 18.51
CA ASP A 445 0.45 -17.55 18.34
C ASP A 445 1.12 -17.29 19.69
N GLN A 446 2.42 -17.57 19.76
CA GLN A 446 3.27 -17.36 20.92
C GLN A 446 4.26 -16.25 20.62
N VAL A 447 4.15 -15.10 21.29
CA VAL A 447 5.02 -13.94 21.10
C VAL A 447 5.92 -13.77 22.31
N THR A 448 7.22 -13.57 22.11
CA THR A 448 8.18 -13.19 23.16
C THR A 448 8.83 -11.85 22.81
N LEU A 449 8.66 -10.87 23.69
CA LEU A 449 9.23 -9.53 23.58
C LEU A 449 10.43 -9.43 24.53
N THR A 450 11.64 -9.41 23.98
CA THR A 450 12.91 -9.40 24.73
C THR A 450 13.53 -8.01 24.85
N GLY A 451 12.92 -6.99 24.27
CA GLY A 451 13.30 -5.59 24.36
C GLY A 451 12.09 -4.72 24.72
N GLY A 452 12.21 -3.39 24.51
CA GLY A 452 11.15 -2.42 24.80
C GLY A 452 10.62 -1.70 23.56
N LYS A 453 9.49 -1.00 23.68
CA LYS A 453 8.84 -0.17 22.66
C LYS A 453 8.27 -0.97 21.48
N ASN A 454 7.89 -2.22 21.70
CA ASN A 454 7.23 -3.00 20.67
C ASN A 454 5.75 -2.64 20.58
N VAL A 455 5.19 -2.91 19.41
CA VAL A 455 3.78 -2.75 19.10
C VAL A 455 3.26 -4.10 18.62
N VAL A 456 2.26 -4.65 19.31
CA VAL A 456 1.58 -5.88 18.91
C VAL A 456 0.15 -5.56 18.53
N LEU A 457 -0.17 -5.79 17.26
CA LEU A 457 -1.49 -5.61 16.66
C LEU A 457 -2.13 -6.99 16.48
N GLY A 458 -3.06 -7.36 17.35
CA GLY A 458 -3.77 -8.63 17.24
C GLY A 458 -5.18 -8.46 16.68
N SER A 459 -5.63 -9.42 15.89
CA SER A 459 -7.05 -9.54 15.53
C SER A 459 -7.89 -10.06 16.71
N ALA A 460 -9.21 -9.96 16.62
CA ALA A 460 -10.11 -10.56 17.61
C ALA A 460 -10.06 -12.10 17.66
N ALA A 461 -9.46 -12.74 16.65
CA ALA A 461 -9.27 -14.19 16.61
C ALA A 461 -7.93 -14.64 17.21
N SER A 462 -7.00 -13.70 17.47
CA SER A 462 -5.60 -13.97 17.81
C SER A 462 -5.44 -15.00 18.94
N ARG A 463 -6.07 -14.76 20.11
CA ARG A 463 -5.94 -15.64 21.30
C ARG A 463 -4.48 -16.03 21.56
N ALA A 464 -3.57 -15.08 21.40
CA ALA A 464 -2.14 -15.29 21.50
C ALA A 464 -1.68 -15.35 22.96
N THR A 465 -0.54 -15.99 23.20
CA THR A 465 0.22 -15.79 24.45
C THR A 465 1.36 -14.84 24.16
N ILE A 466 1.38 -13.69 24.83
CA ILE A 466 2.43 -12.67 24.69
C ILE A 466 3.24 -12.62 25.99
N THR A 467 4.53 -12.92 25.91
CA THR A 467 5.45 -12.86 27.04
C THR A 467 6.39 -11.67 26.89
N VAL A 468 6.41 -10.76 27.84
CA VAL A 468 7.36 -9.65 27.95
C VAL A 468 8.44 -10.04 28.96
N THR A 469 9.69 -10.16 28.51
CA THR A 469 10.80 -10.59 29.38
C THR A 469 11.78 -9.46 29.73
N ALA A 470 11.72 -8.33 29.02
CA ALA A 470 12.58 -7.18 29.29
C ALA A 470 12.05 -6.39 30.49
N SER A 471 12.94 -5.94 31.38
CA SER A 471 12.58 -5.02 32.48
C SER A 471 12.61 -3.56 32.04
N ASN A 472 11.84 -2.71 32.71
CA ASN A 472 11.66 -1.29 32.39
C ASN A 472 11.26 -1.06 30.92
N SER A 473 10.51 -2.00 30.36
CA SER A 473 10.02 -1.95 28.99
C SER A 473 8.71 -1.16 28.92
N VAL A 474 8.43 -0.60 27.74
CA VAL A 474 7.13 0.01 27.44
C VAL A 474 6.57 -0.72 26.24
N GLU A 475 5.42 -1.34 26.37
CA GLU A 475 4.81 -2.15 25.31
C GLU A 475 3.41 -1.65 24.98
N SER A 476 3.06 -1.68 23.69
CA SER A 476 1.71 -1.35 23.22
C SER A 476 1.07 -2.56 22.57
N ILE A 477 -0.02 -3.06 23.14
CA ILE A 477 -0.71 -4.26 22.68
C ILE A 477 -2.17 -3.92 22.41
N SER A 478 -2.66 -4.19 21.21
CA SER A 478 -4.05 -3.95 20.81
C SER A 478 -4.83 -5.24 20.54
N ALA A 479 -4.23 -6.38 20.84
CA ALA A 479 -4.85 -7.69 20.69
C ALA A 479 -6.00 -7.93 21.68
N THR A 480 -6.90 -8.85 21.35
CA THR A 480 -8.15 -9.11 22.08
C THR A 480 -8.26 -10.59 22.43
N GLY A 481 -8.63 -10.90 23.68
CA GLY A 481 -8.78 -12.26 24.17
C GLY A 481 -7.45 -12.99 24.40
N ASP A 482 -6.35 -12.26 24.56
CA ASP A 482 -5.00 -12.79 24.66
C ASP A 482 -4.57 -13.01 26.12
N THR A 483 -3.60 -13.91 26.32
CA THR A 483 -2.90 -14.08 27.59
C THR A 483 -1.58 -13.34 27.53
N ILE A 484 -1.34 -12.40 28.46
CA ILE A 484 -0.16 -11.55 28.47
C ILE A 484 0.59 -11.79 29.78
N LEU A 485 1.85 -12.21 29.68
CA LEU A 485 2.74 -12.46 30.81
C LEU A 485 3.88 -11.45 30.80
N VAL A 486 3.87 -10.53 31.75
CA VAL A 486 4.89 -9.50 31.92
C VAL A 486 5.83 -9.94 33.04
N GLN A 487 6.98 -10.50 32.69
CA GLN A 487 7.95 -11.06 33.64
C GLN A 487 9.00 -10.04 34.09
N GLY A 488 9.25 -9.00 33.30
CA GLY A 488 10.14 -7.92 33.66
C GLY A 488 9.56 -7.07 34.80
N THR A 489 10.44 -6.43 35.57
CA THR A 489 10.05 -5.50 36.64
C THR A 489 10.02 -4.07 36.11
N GLY A 490 9.08 -3.25 36.59
CA GLY A 490 8.98 -1.84 36.20
C GLY A 490 8.47 -1.62 34.78
N ASP A 491 7.82 -2.62 34.20
CA ASP A 491 7.30 -2.56 32.84
C ASP A 491 5.98 -1.79 32.77
N THR A 492 5.78 -1.06 31.67
CA THR A 492 4.52 -0.39 31.36
C THR A 492 3.88 -1.03 30.14
N LEU A 493 2.71 -1.64 30.34
CA LEU A 493 1.89 -2.21 29.27
C LEU A 493 0.70 -1.30 28.97
N THR A 494 0.62 -0.80 27.75
CA THR A 494 -0.59 -0.12 27.23
C THR A 494 -1.43 -1.11 26.44
N LEU A 495 -2.70 -1.25 26.80
CA LEU A 495 -3.62 -2.22 26.24
C LEU A 495 -4.86 -1.54 25.63
N ALA A 496 -5.14 -1.80 24.37
CA ALA A 496 -6.31 -1.24 23.66
C ALA A 496 -7.40 -2.26 23.33
N GLY A 497 -7.10 -3.55 23.36
CA GLY A 497 -8.08 -4.61 23.11
C GLY A 497 -8.91 -4.99 24.34
N THR A 498 -9.79 -5.97 24.17
CA THR A 498 -10.74 -6.41 25.20
C THR A 498 -10.49 -7.87 25.62
N GLY A 499 -10.96 -8.25 26.81
CA GLY A 499 -10.96 -9.64 27.28
C GLY A 499 -9.57 -10.26 27.52
N ASN A 500 -8.55 -9.43 27.70
CA ASN A 500 -7.17 -9.92 27.88
C ASN A 500 -6.91 -10.36 29.32
N GLN A 501 -6.11 -11.41 29.50
CA GLN A 501 -5.64 -11.88 30.81
C GLN A 501 -4.19 -11.46 31.00
N VAL A 502 -3.94 -10.47 31.87
CA VAL A 502 -2.62 -9.90 32.13
C VAL A 502 -2.09 -10.43 33.46
N THR A 503 -0.90 -11.01 33.44
CA THR A 503 -0.17 -11.42 34.65
C THR A 503 1.17 -10.71 34.65
N THR A 504 1.41 -9.91 35.67
CA THR A 504 2.62 -9.09 35.86
C THR A 504 3.47 -9.65 37.00
N ALA A 505 4.78 -9.49 36.90
CA ALA A 505 5.66 -9.52 38.06
C ALA A 505 5.34 -8.33 38.96
N ALA A 506 5.65 -8.42 40.26
CA ALA A 506 5.31 -7.38 41.22
C ALA A 506 5.84 -6.00 40.81
N GLY A 507 4.97 -4.99 40.83
CA GLY A 507 5.33 -3.61 40.47
C GLY A 507 5.21 -3.28 38.98
N GLY A 508 4.37 -4.00 38.23
CA GLY A 508 4.03 -3.67 36.85
C GLY A 508 3.13 -2.44 36.74
N SER A 509 3.05 -1.86 35.55
CA SER A 509 2.12 -0.79 35.23
C SER A 509 1.24 -1.15 34.03
N LEU A 510 -0.08 -1.17 34.24
CA LEU A 510 -1.06 -1.42 33.19
C LEU A 510 -1.82 -0.13 32.85
N ILE A 511 -1.93 0.19 31.56
CA ILE A 511 -2.71 1.32 31.05
C ILE A 511 -3.76 0.76 30.10
N LEU A 512 -5.04 0.87 30.44
CA LEU A 512 -6.15 0.51 29.57
C LEU A 512 -6.63 1.73 28.78
N ALA A 513 -6.63 1.63 27.45
CA ALA A 513 -7.23 2.64 26.58
C ALA A 513 -8.77 2.64 26.70
N ALA A 514 -9.42 3.69 26.20
CA ALA A 514 -10.89 3.78 26.27
C ALA A 514 -11.55 2.56 25.62
N LYS A 515 -12.57 2.01 26.30
CA LYS A 515 -13.30 0.78 25.91
C LYS A 515 -12.50 -0.52 25.94
N ALA A 516 -11.22 -0.50 26.35
CA ALA A 516 -10.45 -1.71 26.55
C ALA A 516 -10.97 -2.50 27.78
N SER A 517 -10.63 -3.79 27.85
CA SER A 517 -10.88 -4.58 29.06
C SER A 517 -9.84 -5.65 29.31
N ALA A 518 -9.55 -5.88 30.60
CA ALA A 518 -8.58 -6.88 31.03
C ALA A 518 -8.90 -7.46 32.41
N THR A 519 -8.29 -8.60 32.70
CA THR A 519 -8.07 -9.11 34.06
C THR A 519 -6.60 -8.96 34.42
N LEU A 520 -6.27 -8.33 35.53
CA LEU A 520 -4.92 -8.21 36.08
C LEU A 520 -4.74 -9.19 37.24
N ASN A 521 -3.81 -10.13 37.12
CA ASN A 521 -3.58 -11.19 38.11
C ASN A 521 -2.35 -10.96 38.99
N GLY A 522 -1.48 -10.01 38.62
CA GLY A 522 -0.31 -9.64 39.42
C GLY A 522 -0.71 -8.84 40.66
N ALA A 523 0.22 -8.74 41.60
CA ALA A 523 0.03 -8.05 42.88
C ALA A 523 1.06 -6.93 43.01
N GLY A 524 0.68 -5.83 43.67
CA GLY A 524 1.55 -4.68 43.87
C GLY A 524 1.70 -3.82 42.62
N ASP A 525 0.72 -3.86 41.72
CA ASP A 525 0.77 -3.20 40.43
C ASP A 525 0.17 -1.79 40.46
N THR A 526 0.47 -1.02 39.44
CA THR A 526 -0.27 0.22 39.13
C THR A 526 -1.17 -0.01 37.92
N ALA A 527 -2.40 0.49 37.96
CA ALA A 527 -3.29 0.43 36.81
C ALA A 527 -3.91 1.80 36.54
N THR A 528 -3.98 2.21 35.27
CA THR A 528 -4.74 3.38 34.82
C THR A 528 -5.83 2.93 33.86
N ILE A 529 -7.08 3.25 34.18
CA ILE A 529 -8.25 2.84 33.40
C ILE A 529 -8.86 4.09 32.77
N ALA A 530 -8.82 4.18 31.44
CA ALA A 530 -9.48 5.26 30.73
C ALA A 530 -11.02 5.19 30.85
N SER A 531 -11.69 6.32 30.61
CA SER A 531 -13.15 6.40 30.62
C SER A 531 -13.78 5.35 29.70
N GLY A 532 -14.81 4.67 30.20
CA GLY A 532 -15.52 3.60 29.50
C GLY A 532 -14.77 2.27 29.36
N ALA A 533 -13.55 2.14 29.88
CA ALA A 533 -12.83 0.87 29.98
C ALA A 533 -13.22 0.09 31.26
N SER A 534 -12.86 -1.20 31.30
CA SER A 534 -13.13 -2.06 32.45
C SER A 534 -11.93 -2.90 32.86
N LEU A 535 -11.66 -3.00 34.15
CA LEU A 535 -10.60 -3.85 34.70
C LEU A 535 -11.19 -4.80 35.74
N THR A 536 -10.74 -6.05 35.72
CA THR A 536 -10.87 -6.97 36.87
C THR A 536 -9.48 -7.13 37.49
N VAL A 537 -9.34 -6.96 38.80
CA VAL A 537 -8.09 -7.27 39.52
C VAL A 537 -8.30 -8.51 40.38
N THR A 538 -7.39 -9.47 40.29
CA THR A 538 -7.41 -10.72 41.08
C THR A 538 -6.18 -10.86 41.98
N GLY A 539 -5.12 -10.08 41.73
CA GLY A 539 -4.05 -9.91 42.70
C GLY A 539 -4.40 -8.88 43.77
N GLY A 540 -3.47 -8.65 44.68
CA GLY A 540 -3.63 -7.76 45.82
C GLY A 540 -2.59 -6.64 45.82
N SER A 541 -2.82 -5.58 46.60
CA SER A 541 -1.87 -4.46 46.80
C SER A 541 -1.73 -3.53 45.61
N ASP A 542 -2.73 -3.45 44.74
CA ASP A 542 -2.65 -2.60 43.55
C ASP A 542 -3.08 -1.16 43.82
N THR A 543 -2.53 -0.24 43.02
CA THR A 543 -2.89 1.17 42.99
C THR A 543 -3.53 1.52 41.65
N ILE A 544 -4.82 1.79 41.66
CA ILE A 544 -5.67 1.86 40.48
C ILE A 544 -6.18 3.29 40.31
N THR A 545 -5.97 3.89 39.15
CA THR A 545 -6.57 5.18 38.78
C THR A 545 -7.69 4.91 37.79
N ALA A 546 -8.94 5.02 38.26
CA ALA A 546 -10.13 4.72 37.47
C ALA A 546 -11.09 5.93 37.47
N SER A 547 -11.30 6.57 36.32
CA SER A 547 -12.25 7.68 36.21
C SER A 547 -13.30 7.41 35.13
N ASP A 548 -14.58 7.52 35.50
CA ASP A 548 -15.72 7.16 34.64
C ASP A 548 -15.55 5.76 34.01
N ALA A 549 -15.04 4.82 34.82
CA ALA A 549 -14.61 3.47 34.42
C ALA A 549 -15.22 2.40 35.33
N THR A 550 -15.17 1.15 34.89
CA THR A 550 -15.62 0.00 35.69
C THR A 550 -14.43 -0.75 36.27
N LEU A 551 -14.45 -1.03 37.57
CA LEU A 551 -13.45 -1.83 38.26
C LEU A 551 -14.15 -2.97 39.01
N THR A 552 -13.71 -4.20 38.77
CA THR A 552 -14.07 -5.37 39.57
C THR A 552 -12.87 -5.79 40.38
N VAL A 553 -13.03 -5.88 41.70
CA VAL A 553 -12.02 -6.40 42.61
C VAL A 553 -12.43 -7.82 43.00
N ALA A 554 -11.66 -8.77 42.51
CA ALA A 554 -11.77 -10.20 42.78
C ALA A 554 -10.51 -10.73 43.49
N ALA A 555 -9.81 -9.83 44.19
CA ALA A 555 -8.66 -10.13 45.02
C ALA A 555 -9.04 -11.05 46.20
N PRO A 556 -8.12 -11.90 46.71
CA PRO A 556 -8.37 -12.72 47.89
C PRO A 556 -8.74 -11.89 49.13
N GLY A 557 -9.52 -12.47 50.05
CA GLY A 557 -9.79 -11.85 51.35
C GLY A 557 -8.50 -11.50 52.10
N GLY A 558 -8.42 -10.29 52.64
CA GLY A 558 -7.23 -9.70 53.24
C GLY A 558 -6.31 -8.94 52.28
N ALA A 559 -6.56 -8.99 50.96
CA ALA A 559 -5.88 -8.15 50.00
C ALA A 559 -6.25 -6.67 50.19
N THR A 560 -5.34 -5.77 49.82
CA THR A 560 -5.52 -4.33 49.94
C THR A 560 -5.52 -3.67 48.57
N GLU A 561 -6.50 -2.86 48.22
CA GLU A 561 -6.55 -2.12 46.96
C GLU A 561 -6.67 -0.63 47.19
N THR A 562 -6.03 0.19 46.36
CA THR A 562 -6.16 1.65 46.41
C THR A 562 -6.72 2.18 45.10
N VAL A 563 -7.76 3.01 45.15
CA VAL A 563 -8.40 3.62 43.98
C VAL A 563 -8.34 5.15 44.06
N ASN A 564 -7.70 5.78 43.06
CA ASN A 564 -7.43 7.22 43.04
C ASN A 564 -8.39 8.06 42.20
N GLY A 565 -9.13 7.44 41.27
CA GLY A 565 -9.95 8.18 40.30
C GLY A 565 -11.37 8.53 40.78
N THR A 566 -12.16 9.11 39.88
CA THR A 566 -13.48 9.71 40.19
C THR A 566 -14.61 9.05 39.41
N ASN A 567 -15.81 8.98 39.99
CA ASN A 567 -16.99 8.40 39.32
C ASN A 567 -16.79 6.96 38.81
N ALA A 568 -15.88 6.19 39.42
CA ALA A 568 -15.70 4.78 39.08
C ALA A 568 -16.86 3.94 39.64
N ALA A 569 -17.31 2.95 38.86
CA ALA A 569 -18.16 1.87 39.33
C ALA A 569 -17.27 0.73 39.82
N VAL A 570 -17.19 0.53 41.13
CA VAL A 570 -16.33 -0.46 41.78
C VAL A 570 -17.19 -1.61 42.32
N THR A 571 -16.84 -2.85 42.04
CA THR A 571 -17.52 -4.04 42.58
C THR A 571 -16.52 -4.95 43.27
N LEU A 572 -16.71 -5.22 44.56
CA LEU A 572 -15.95 -6.21 45.32
C LEU A 572 -16.72 -7.52 45.28
N THR A 573 -16.06 -8.59 44.82
CA THR A 573 -16.69 -9.90 44.61
C THR A 573 -16.31 -10.93 45.66
N VAL A 574 -15.27 -10.64 46.45
CA VAL A 574 -14.76 -11.48 47.53
C VAL A 574 -14.81 -10.67 48.81
N ALA A 575 -15.40 -11.24 49.87
CA ALA A 575 -15.49 -10.59 51.17
C ALA A 575 -14.13 -10.50 51.87
N GLY A 576 -13.97 -9.47 52.70
CA GLY A 576 -12.78 -9.25 53.52
C GLY A 576 -11.66 -8.53 52.77
N VAL A 577 -11.93 -7.93 51.61
CA VAL A 577 -10.98 -7.07 50.91
C VAL A 577 -10.90 -5.72 51.61
N ALA A 578 -9.70 -5.13 51.67
CA ALA A 578 -9.48 -3.78 52.17
C ALA A 578 -9.33 -2.79 51.01
N LEU A 579 -10.33 -1.94 50.76
CA LEU A 579 -10.33 -0.94 49.69
C LEU A 579 -10.08 0.46 50.26
N THR A 580 -9.15 1.21 49.68
CA THR A 580 -8.98 2.65 49.92
C THR A 580 -9.46 3.45 48.72
N LEU A 581 -10.32 4.45 48.93
CA LEU A 581 -10.85 5.36 47.93
C LEU A 581 -10.32 6.77 48.18
N ASN A 582 -9.44 7.25 47.30
CA ASN A 582 -8.90 8.61 47.39
C ASN A 582 -9.72 9.64 46.60
N GLY A 583 -10.44 9.22 45.56
CA GLY A 583 -11.27 10.09 44.72
C GLY A 583 -12.73 10.20 45.16
N THR A 584 -13.48 11.05 44.48
CA THR A 584 -14.90 11.38 44.75
C THR A 584 -15.83 10.80 43.68
N GLY A 585 -17.12 10.68 44.01
CA GLY A 585 -18.17 10.24 43.11
C GLY A 585 -18.18 8.73 42.82
N ASN A 586 -17.27 7.95 43.40
CA ASN A 586 -17.22 6.50 43.15
C ASN A 586 -18.45 5.81 43.74
N SER A 587 -18.93 4.79 43.04
CA SER A 587 -20.03 3.92 43.47
C SER A 587 -19.51 2.51 43.69
N VAL A 588 -19.46 2.08 44.94
CA VAL A 588 -18.92 0.78 45.35
C VAL A 588 -20.05 -0.18 45.68
N THR A 589 -19.96 -1.42 45.18
CA THR A 589 -20.78 -2.55 45.65
C THR A 589 -19.87 -3.51 46.41
N ALA A 590 -20.19 -3.81 47.67
CA ALA A 590 -19.32 -4.56 48.58
C ALA A 590 -20.12 -5.43 49.57
N GLY A 591 -19.47 -6.36 50.27
CA GLY A 591 -20.12 -7.19 51.28
C GLY A 591 -19.13 -7.88 52.22
N GLY A 592 -19.06 -7.43 53.47
CA GLY A 592 -18.10 -7.96 54.44
C GLY A 592 -16.70 -7.37 54.30
N ASP A 593 -16.56 -6.19 53.69
CA ASP A 593 -15.27 -5.60 53.32
C ASP A 593 -14.84 -4.46 54.25
N ALA A 594 -13.54 -4.16 54.26
CA ALA A 594 -12.99 -2.98 54.92
C ALA A 594 -12.81 -1.87 53.90
N ILE A 595 -13.47 -0.72 54.06
CA ILE A 595 -13.45 0.37 53.09
C ILE A 595 -12.98 1.64 53.78
N THR A 596 -11.93 2.27 53.25
CA THR A 596 -11.43 3.56 53.73
C THR A 596 -11.69 4.63 52.68
N LEU A 597 -12.40 5.68 53.05
CA LEU A 597 -12.57 6.89 52.27
C LEU A 597 -11.52 7.90 52.76
N ALA A 598 -10.64 8.36 51.87
CA ALA A 598 -9.65 9.36 52.22
C ALA A 598 -10.28 10.71 52.59
N ALA A 599 -9.49 11.60 53.18
CA ALA A 599 -9.94 12.96 53.48
C ALA A 599 -10.46 13.66 52.21
N LYS A 600 -11.59 14.38 52.35
CA LYS A 600 -12.28 15.08 51.25
C LYS A 600 -12.83 14.19 50.13
N SER A 601 -12.79 12.87 50.27
CA SER A 601 -13.43 11.94 49.34
C SER A 601 -14.93 11.80 49.66
N SER A 602 -15.79 11.71 48.64
CA SER A 602 -17.24 11.59 48.82
C SER A 602 -17.76 10.50 47.89
N ASN A 603 -18.19 9.36 48.43
CA ASN A 603 -18.46 8.15 47.66
C ASN A 603 -19.78 7.47 48.09
N THR A 604 -20.33 6.63 47.21
CA THR A 604 -21.47 5.76 47.50
C THR A 604 -20.98 4.34 47.74
N VAL A 605 -21.47 3.67 48.78
CA VAL A 605 -21.19 2.26 49.09
C VAL A 605 -22.52 1.50 49.23
N ASN A 606 -22.70 0.42 48.50
CA ASN A 606 -23.89 -0.43 48.55
C ASN A 606 -23.46 -1.81 49.02
N GLY A 607 -23.99 -2.26 50.15
CA GLY A 607 -23.50 -3.50 50.75
C GLY A 607 -23.84 -3.66 52.22
N SER A 608 -23.77 -4.91 52.68
CA SER A 608 -24.01 -5.28 54.07
C SER A 608 -22.74 -5.81 54.73
N GLY A 609 -22.64 -5.67 56.06
CA GLY A 609 -21.55 -6.25 56.84
C GLY A 609 -20.17 -5.59 56.67
N ASN A 610 -20.09 -4.42 56.03
CA ASN A 610 -18.82 -3.73 55.78
C ASN A 610 -18.35 -2.93 56.99
N VAL A 611 -17.04 -2.73 57.10
CA VAL A 611 -16.38 -1.80 58.02
C VAL A 611 -15.87 -0.61 57.22
N VAL A 612 -16.51 0.55 57.35
CA VAL A 612 -16.20 1.75 56.57
C VAL A 612 -15.55 2.82 57.44
N THR A 613 -14.39 3.33 57.07
CA THR A 613 -13.75 4.48 57.73
C THR A 613 -13.83 5.70 56.81
N VAL A 614 -14.34 6.82 57.30
CA VAL A 614 -14.43 8.09 56.58
C VAL A 614 -13.39 9.06 57.11
N GLY A 615 -12.49 9.48 56.23
CA GLY A 615 -11.49 10.52 56.47
C GLY A 615 -12.12 11.91 56.57
N ALA A 616 -11.41 12.84 57.20
CA ALA A 616 -11.90 14.19 57.45
C ALA A 616 -12.47 14.91 56.22
N GLN A 617 -13.60 15.61 56.41
CA GLN A 617 -14.38 16.27 55.36
C GLN A 617 -14.88 15.29 54.28
N GLY A 618 -15.02 14.01 54.63
CA GLY A 618 -15.46 12.97 53.72
C GLY A 618 -16.98 12.90 53.58
N GLY A 619 -17.45 12.27 52.51
CA GLY A 619 -18.87 11.99 52.28
C GLY A 619 -19.11 10.51 52.05
N LEU A 620 -20.10 9.95 52.73
CA LEU A 620 -20.52 8.58 52.50
C LEU A 620 -22.03 8.54 52.31
N LYS A 621 -22.46 8.09 51.13
CA LYS A 621 -23.82 7.60 50.91
C LYS A 621 -23.78 6.09 50.99
N MET A 622 -24.52 5.47 51.89
CA MET A 622 -24.51 4.01 52.03
C MET A 622 -25.90 3.40 52.04
N THR A 623 -26.02 2.25 51.38
CA THR A 623 -27.20 1.40 51.43
C THR A 623 -26.81 0.00 51.89
N GLY A 624 -27.64 -0.65 52.71
CA GLY A 624 -27.40 -2.00 53.21
C GLY A 624 -27.35 -2.09 54.74
N ALA A 625 -27.19 -3.30 55.27
CA ALA A 625 -27.43 -3.60 56.68
C ALA A 625 -26.18 -4.09 57.42
N GLY A 626 -26.14 -3.93 58.73
CA GLY A 626 -25.10 -4.54 59.57
C GLY A 626 -23.69 -3.97 59.36
N ASN A 627 -23.56 -2.76 58.82
CA ASN A 627 -22.25 -2.14 58.58
C ASN A 627 -21.75 -1.39 59.83
N THR A 628 -20.45 -1.32 60.03
CA THR A 628 -19.80 -0.45 61.05
C THR A 628 -19.12 0.71 60.35
N ILE A 629 -19.45 1.95 60.72
CA ILE A 629 -18.92 3.16 60.09
C ILE A 629 -18.15 3.97 61.13
N THR A 630 -16.88 4.26 60.89
CA THR A 630 -16.04 5.12 61.72
C THR A 630 -15.80 6.45 61.03
N LEU A 631 -16.10 7.54 61.72
CA LEU A 631 -15.83 8.91 61.28
C LEU A 631 -14.64 9.47 62.04
N THR A 632 -13.64 9.96 61.31
CA THR A 632 -12.33 10.32 61.90
C THR A 632 -12.06 11.82 61.97
N GLY A 633 -12.87 12.67 61.32
CA GLY A 633 -12.60 14.11 61.26
C GLY A 633 -13.84 15.02 61.29
N SER A 634 -13.59 16.31 61.12
CA SER A 634 -14.64 17.34 61.06
C SER A 634 -15.22 17.52 59.66
N GLY A 635 -16.51 17.84 59.57
CA GLY A 635 -17.21 18.11 58.31
C GLY A 635 -17.61 16.86 57.52
N ASP A 636 -17.67 15.69 58.15
CA ASP A 636 -18.07 14.44 57.49
C ASP A 636 -19.59 14.42 57.26
N THR A 637 -20.00 13.97 56.07
CA THR A 637 -21.42 13.85 55.68
C THR A 637 -21.78 12.39 55.47
N LEU A 638 -22.92 11.96 56.04
CA LEU A 638 -23.31 10.55 56.05
C LEU A 638 -24.80 10.40 55.71
N ASN A 639 -25.11 9.74 54.60
CA ASN A 639 -26.49 9.41 54.20
C ASN A 639 -26.65 7.89 54.21
N LEU A 640 -27.48 7.37 55.11
CA LEU A 640 -27.59 5.94 55.37
C LEU A 640 -28.99 5.42 55.13
N THR A 641 -29.07 4.23 54.55
CA THR A 641 -30.31 3.46 54.46
C THR A 641 -30.02 1.98 54.75
N GLY A 642 -30.92 1.33 55.49
CA GLY A 642 -30.75 -0.05 55.92
C GLY A 642 -30.54 -0.20 57.43
N ALA A 643 -30.90 -1.37 57.96
CA ALA A 643 -31.00 -1.62 59.39
C ALA A 643 -29.68 -2.13 60.00
N GLY A 644 -29.52 -1.99 61.32
CA GLY A 644 -28.41 -2.58 62.07
C GLY A 644 -27.03 -1.96 61.78
N ASN A 645 -26.96 -0.76 61.19
CA ASN A 645 -25.70 -0.05 60.98
C ASN A 645 -25.23 0.60 62.29
N LYS A 646 -23.96 0.44 62.64
CA LYS A 646 -23.28 1.02 63.80
C LYS A 646 -22.43 2.21 63.37
N ILE A 647 -22.56 3.35 64.04
CA ILE A 647 -21.80 4.57 63.72
C ILE A 647 -20.91 4.94 64.90
N VAL A 648 -19.62 5.06 64.65
CA VAL A 648 -18.55 5.38 65.61
C VAL A 648 -17.95 6.74 65.26
N MET A 649 -18.02 7.68 66.19
CA MET A 649 -17.37 9.00 66.06
C MET A 649 -16.08 9.04 66.88
N ALA A 650 -14.93 9.15 66.23
CA ALA A 650 -13.61 9.07 66.89
C ALA A 650 -12.74 10.33 66.76
N GLY A 651 -13.16 11.36 66.01
CA GLY A 651 -12.37 12.57 65.72
C GLY A 651 -12.72 13.80 66.58
N THR A 652 -11.73 14.62 66.93
CA THR A 652 -11.92 15.90 67.64
C THR A 652 -12.51 16.98 66.71
N GLY A 653 -13.60 17.65 67.12
CA GLY A 653 -14.29 18.68 66.32
C GLY A 653 -15.20 18.14 65.22
N ALA A 654 -15.57 16.85 65.29
CA ALA A 654 -16.50 16.22 64.35
C ALA A 654 -17.87 16.92 64.37
N ALA A 655 -18.33 17.32 63.18
CA ALA A 655 -19.69 17.77 62.90
C ALA A 655 -20.28 16.78 61.90
N LEU A 656 -21.18 15.90 62.34
CA LEU A 656 -21.77 14.84 61.53
C LEU A 656 -23.16 15.27 61.04
N SER A 657 -23.48 15.12 59.75
CA SER A 657 -24.86 15.24 59.26
C SER A 657 -25.38 13.87 58.82
N LEU A 658 -26.34 13.29 59.55
CA LEU A 658 -26.97 12.00 59.27
C LEU A 658 -28.34 12.20 58.62
N SER A 659 -28.65 11.54 57.52
CA SER A 659 -30.02 11.47 56.98
C SER A 659 -30.42 10.01 56.75
N SER A 660 -31.52 9.54 57.33
CA SER A 660 -32.09 8.22 57.03
C SER A 660 -33.30 8.35 56.09
N ASN A 661 -33.24 7.71 54.92
CA ASN A 661 -34.30 7.78 53.91
C ASN A 661 -35.28 6.58 53.97
N GLY A 662 -36.00 6.41 55.09
CA GLY A 662 -37.38 5.85 54.98
C GLY A 662 -37.67 4.39 55.37
N VAL A 663 -36.98 3.77 56.34
CA VAL A 663 -37.33 2.41 56.84
C VAL A 663 -37.37 2.32 58.38
N GLY A 664 -38.23 3.11 59.04
CA GLY A 664 -38.32 3.16 60.51
C GLY A 664 -37.02 3.63 61.19
N PRO A 665 -36.92 3.60 62.53
CA PRO A 665 -35.67 3.95 63.21
C PRO A 665 -34.55 3.01 62.77
N SER A 666 -33.44 3.54 62.28
CA SER A 666 -32.35 2.75 61.71
C SER A 666 -31.01 3.05 62.36
N GLY A 667 -30.30 2.00 62.77
CA GLY A 667 -28.92 2.07 63.26
C GLY A 667 -28.78 2.52 64.72
N GLU A 668 -27.55 2.42 65.22
CA GLU A 668 -27.11 2.88 66.54
C GLU A 668 -26.04 3.96 66.35
N LEU A 669 -26.22 5.12 66.99
CA LEU A 669 -25.18 6.15 67.10
C LEU A 669 -24.41 5.93 68.41
N ASP A 670 -23.18 5.44 68.31
CA ASP A 670 -22.29 5.31 69.46
C ASP A 670 -21.51 6.61 69.69
N LEU A 671 -21.69 7.16 70.88
CA LEU A 671 -20.97 8.31 71.40
C LEU A 671 -19.84 7.81 72.31
N PHE A 672 -18.64 8.30 72.08
CA PHE A 672 -17.46 7.97 72.91
C PHE A 672 -17.32 8.91 74.12
N VAL A 673 -18.45 9.37 74.64
CA VAL A 673 -18.55 10.31 75.75
C VAL A 673 -19.59 9.78 76.73
N THR A 674 -19.34 10.00 78.02
CA THR A 674 -20.29 9.63 79.08
C THR A 674 -21.58 10.45 78.93
N HIS A 675 -22.71 9.90 79.33
CA HIS A 675 -24.01 10.49 79.07
C HIS A 675 -24.16 11.91 79.68
N ASP A 676 -23.48 12.18 80.80
CA ASP A 676 -23.43 13.48 81.49
C ASP A 676 -22.73 14.61 80.70
N LYS A 677 -22.09 14.25 79.59
CA LYS A 677 -21.43 15.19 78.67
C LYS A 677 -22.22 15.42 77.39
N VAL A 678 -23.41 14.84 77.26
CA VAL A 678 -24.23 14.94 76.05
C VAL A 678 -25.37 15.93 76.24
N TRP A 679 -25.52 16.84 75.29
CA TRP A 679 -26.59 17.82 75.21
C TRP A 679 -27.38 17.67 73.91
N LEU A 680 -28.71 17.74 73.99
CA LEU A 680 -29.60 17.64 72.83
C LEU A 680 -30.21 19.00 72.52
N GLN A 681 -30.17 19.39 71.26
CA GLN A 681 -30.87 20.55 70.73
C GLN A 681 -31.72 20.18 69.51
N ARG A 682 -32.72 21.02 69.21
CA ARG A 682 -33.47 20.96 67.97
C ARG A 682 -33.10 22.13 67.08
N ALA A 683 -32.70 21.84 65.85
CA ALA A 683 -32.42 22.85 64.83
C ALA A 683 -33.37 22.62 63.63
N GLY A 684 -34.51 23.33 63.61
CA GLY A 684 -35.55 23.10 62.61
C GLY A 684 -36.14 21.68 62.69
N ASN A 685 -35.89 20.88 61.65
CA ASN A 685 -36.30 19.47 61.59
C ASN A 685 -35.23 18.49 62.06
N ASP A 686 -34.06 18.97 62.47
CA ASP A 686 -32.90 18.15 62.83
C ASP A 686 -32.75 18.03 64.36
N LEU A 687 -32.30 16.87 64.84
CA LEU A 687 -31.77 16.71 66.20
C LEU A 687 -30.26 17.00 66.17
N VAL A 688 -29.76 17.81 67.09
CA VAL A 688 -28.33 18.07 67.27
C VAL A 688 -27.91 17.49 68.61
N VAL A 689 -26.92 16.61 68.61
CA VAL A 689 -26.35 15.92 69.77
C VAL A 689 -24.95 16.48 69.99
N GLU A 690 -24.77 17.30 71.01
CA GLU A 690 -23.52 18.03 71.26
C GLU A 690 -22.78 17.47 72.47
N GLN A 691 -21.47 17.56 72.44
CA GLN A 691 -20.64 17.31 73.61
C GLN A 691 -20.36 18.61 74.36
N LEU A 692 -20.68 18.63 75.65
CA LEU A 692 -20.48 19.79 76.51
C LEU A 692 -19.00 20.23 76.57
N GLY A 693 -18.72 21.44 76.08
CA GLY A 693 -17.44 22.13 76.24
C GLY A 693 -16.33 21.74 75.27
N VAL A 694 -16.63 20.95 74.24
CA VAL A 694 -15.61 20.31 73.38
C VAL A 694 -15.82 20.61 71.89
N GLY A 695 -16.84 21.40 71.55
CA GLY A 695 -17.14 21.81 70.18
C GLY A 695 -17.51 20.67 69.23
N GLN A 696 -17.89 19.49 69.75
CA GLN A 696 -18.31 18.34 68.95
C GLN A 696 -19.83 18.27 68.87
N ALA A 697 -20.37 17.96 67.69
CA ALA A 697 -21.80 17.82 67.48
C ALA A 697 -22.14 16.77 66.41
N ALA A 698 -23.17 15.96 66.63
CA ALA A 698 -23.80 15.14 65.61
C ALA A 698 -25.19 15.70 65.30
N ARG A 699 -25.39 16.14 64.06
CA ARG A 699 -26.70 16.55 63.54
C ARG A 699 -27.36 15.38 62.83
N LEU A 700 -28.48 14.93 63.36
CA LEU A 700 -29.39 13.97 62.74
C LEU A 700 -30.43 14.76 61.95
N ALA A 701 -30.18 14.90 60.65
CA ALA A 701 -31.02 15.63 59.73
C ALA A 701 -32.40 14.99 59.59
N ASN A 702 -33.42 15.85 59.54
CA ASN A 702 -34.83 15.46 59.38
C ASN A 702 -35.42 14.57 60.48
N TRP A 703 -34.75 14.39 61.62
CA TRP A 703 -35.22 13.59 62.76
C TRP A 703 -36.71 13.79 63.08
N PHE A 704 -37.18 15.05 63.09
CA PHE A 704 -38.56 15.40 63.48
C PHE A 704 -39.57 15.35 62.33
N THR A 705 -39.22 14.83 61.16
CA THR A 705 -40.13 14.76 60.00
C THR A 705 -40.97 13.49 59.96
N SER A 706 -40.42 12.36 60.43
CA SER A 706 -41.10 11.07 60.50
C SER A 706 -40.31 10.08 61.38
N THR A 707 -40.95 9.02 61.88
CA THR A 707 -40.26 7.94 62.61
C THR A 707 -39.21 7.19 61.78
N SER A 708 -39.27 7.33 60.45
CA SER A 708 -38.29 6.74 59.53
C SER A 708 -37.01 7.55 59.37
N ALA A 709 -36.99 8.77 59.91
CA ALA A 709 -35.84 9.67 59.94
C ALA A 709 -35.04 9.58 61.26
N GLU A 710 -35.49 8.75 62.20
CA GLU A 710 -34.88 8.57 63.53
C GLU A 710 -33.74 7.53 63.49
N VAL A 711 -32.78 7.67 64.39
CA VAL A 711 -31.80 6.61 64.71
C VAL A 711 -32.40 5.74 65.81
N ALA A 712 -32.22 4.42 65.75
CA ALA A 712 -32.90 3.49 66.66
C ALA A 712 -32.42 3.62 68.11
N THR A 713 -31.13 3.86 68.30
CA THR A 713 -30.51 4.09 69.61
C THR A 713 -29.40 5.13 69.50
N ILE A 714 -29.27 5.99 70.52
CA ILE A 714 -28.06 6.77 70.77
C ILE A 714 -27.43 6.23 72.05
N LYS A 715 -26.18 5.80 72.01
CA LYS A 715 -25.50 5.16 73.12
C LYS A 715 -24.32 5.98 73.62
N ALA A 716 -24.24 6.22 74.91
CA ALA A 716 -23.10 6.85 75.56
C ALA A 716 -22.02 5.82 75.95
N SER A 717 -20.79 6.29 76.23
CA SER A 717 -19.64 5.41 76.50
C SER A 717 -19.73 4.64 77.82
N ASP A 718 -20.56 5.08 78.75
CA ASP A 718 -20.90 4.40 80.01
C ASP A 718 -22.08 3.43 79.89
N GLY A 719 -22.60 3.24 78.67
CA GLY A 719 -23.61 2.24 78.36
C GLY A 719 -25.06 2.74 78.47
N VAL A 720 -25.29 4.01 78.81
CA VAL A 720 -26.65 4.57 78.78
C VAL A 720 -27.15 4.66 77.34
N LEU A 721 -28.39 4.22 77.11
CA LEU A 721 -29.05 4.19 75.81
C LEU A 721 -30.23 5.16 75.78
N LEU A 722 -30.37 5.91 74.69
CA LEU A 722 -31.57 6.68 74.37
C LEU A 722 -32.29 6.05 73.19
N THR A 723 -33.53 5.63 73.40
CA THR A 723 -34.49 5.37 72.32
C THR A 723 -35.07 6.68 71.78
N PRO A 724 -35.77 6.71 70.63
CA PRO A 724 -36.41 7.94 70.15
C PRO A 724 -37.40 8.57 71.15
N ALA A 725 -38.05 7.76 71.99
CA ALA A 725 -38.92 8.23 73.06
C ALA A 725 -38.13 8.93 74.18
N ASP A 726 -36.97 8.38 74.55
CA ASP A 726 -36.06 8.98 75.54
C ASP A 726 -35.48 10.30 75.02
N VAL A 727 -35.05 10.32 73.74
CA VAL A 727 -34.60 11.54 73.05
C VAL A 727 -35.65 12.65 73.14
N THR A 728 -36.91 12.34 72.83
CA THR A 728 -38.01 13.32 72.86
C THR A 728 -38.20 13.89 74.27
N THR A 729 -38.18 13.02 75.29
CA THR A 729 -38.33 13.41 76.70
C THR A 729 -37.18 14.29 77.16
N LEU A 730 -35.95 13.88 76.85
CA LEU A 730 -34.73 14.56 77.26
C LEU A 730 -34.55 15.91 76.56
N LEU A 731 -34.78 15.95 75.24
CA LEU A 731 -34.74 17.18 74.45
C LEU A 731 -35.74 18.21 74.97
N GLY A 732 -36.94 17.79 75.39
CA GLY A 732 -37.92 18.69 76.01
C GLY A 732 -37.37 19.37 77.26
N LYS A 733 -36.75 18.60 78.17
CA LYS A 733 -36.11 19.12 79.39
C LYS A 733 -34.96 20.08 79.07
N MET A 734 -34.08 19.70 78.15
CA MET A 734 -32.93 20.51 77.71
C MET A 734 -33.39 21.82 77.05
N THR A 735 -34.45 21.77 76.24
CA THR A 735 -35.03 22.97 75.62
C THR A 735 -35.59 23.94 76.67
N THR A 736 -36.32 23.44 77.67
CA THR A 736 -36.80 24.27 78.80
C THR A 736 -35.64 24.90 79.56
N PHE A 737 -34.57 24.14 79.79
CA PHE A 737 -33.37 24.65 80.45
C PHE A 737 -32.70 25.77 79.65
N THR A 738 -32.41 25.56 78.35
CA THR A 738 -31.78 26.58 77.50
C THR A 738 -32.60 27.86 77.44
N ASN A 739 -33.93 27.75 77.32
CA ASN A 739 -34.82 28.92 77.30
C ASN A 739 -34.84 29.68 78.64
N GLY A 740 -34.59 28.99 79.75
CA GLY A 740 -34.51 29.59 81.09
C GLY A 740 -33.14 30.20 81.44
N HIS A 741 -32.10 29.94 80.65
CA HIS A 741 -30.71 30.30 80.96
C HIS A 741 -30.06 31.06 79.80
N ALA A 742 -30.35 32.36 79.70
CA ALA A 742 -29.81 33.23 78.66
C ALA A 742 -28.27 33.24 78.64
N GLY A 743 -27.67 33.02 77.46
CA GLY A 743 -26.22 32.96 77.27
C GLY A 743 -25.59 31.58 77.48
N PHE A 744 -26.37 30.56 77.87
CA PHE A 744 -25.91 29.18 77.87
C PHE A 744 -25.58 28.72 76.44
N ASN A 745 -24.37 28.20 76.24
CA ASN A 745 -23.96 27.58 74.99
C ASN A 745 -23.25 26.24 75.29
N PRO A 746 -23.89 25.10 75.02
CA PRO A 746 -23.34 23.78 75.36
C PRO A 746 -21.98 23.50 74.72
N LEU A 747 -21.67 24.07 73.54
CA LEU A 747 -20.38 23.86 72.88
C LEU A 747 -19.20 24.53 73.59
N THR A 748 -19.44 25.58 74.38
CA THR A 748 -18.41 26.35 75.09
C THR A 748 -18.44 26.17 76.61
N THR A 749 -19.42 25.45 77.15
CA THR A 749 -19.52 25.21 78.60
C THR A 749 -18.55 24.12 79.06
N SER A 750 -17.57 24.43 79.90
CA SER A 750 -16.59 23.45 80.39
C SER A 750 -17.11 22.49 81.48
N GLN A 751 -18.38 22.56 81.87
CA GLN A 751 -18.93 21.85 83.04
C GLN A 751 -19.64 20.54 82.65
N SER A 752 -19.41 19.43 83.36
CA SER A 752 -20.28 18.22 83.32
C SER A 752 -21.64 18.51 83.93
N SER A 753 -22.64 17.70 83.58
CA SER A 753 -23.97 17.81 84.19
C SER A 753 -24.07 17.13 85.56
N THR A 754 -23.38 16.01 85.77
CA THR A 754 -23.43 15.25 87.04
C THR A 754 -22.77 16.02 88.18
N GLY A 755 -23.50 16.17 89.30
CA GLY A 755 -23.03 16.84 90.51
C GLY A 755 -22.93 18.37 90.42
N ASN A 756 -23.42 18.97 89.34
CA ASN A 756 -23.34 20.40 89.11
C ASN A 756 -24.68 21.09 89.38
N SER A 757 -24.71 21.96 90.39
CA SER A 757 -25.90 22.72 90.77
C SER A 757 -26.45 23.61 89.65
N TYR A 758 -25.62 23.95 88.66
CA TYR A 758 -26.04 24.70 87.48
C TYR A 758 -27.13 23.99 86.67
N TYR A 759 -27.08 22.65 86.61
CA TYR A 759 -28.06 21.83 85.90
C TYR A 759 -29.14 21.24 86.85
N ALA A 760 -29.16 21.65 88.12
CA ALA A 760 -30.13 21.14 89.10
C ALA A 760 -31.56 21.58 88.77
N GLY A 761 -32.55 20.69 88.99
CA GLY A 761 -33.97 20.99 88.79
C GLY A 761 -34.61 20.16 87.66
N THR A 762 -35.15 20.81 86.62
CA THR A 762 -35.95 20.19 85.53
C THR A 762 -35.21 19.11 84.73
N LEU A 763 -33.87 19.14 84.75
CA LEU A 763 -32.98 18.16 84.15
C LEU A 763 -32.68 16.95 85.06
N ASN A 764 -33.09 16.98 86.33
CA ASN A 764 -32.80 15.94 87.32
C ASN A 764 -33.55 14.64 86.97
N GLY A 765 -32.79 13.59 86.69
CA GLY A 765 -33.23 12.29 86.17
C GLY A 765 -32.02 11.53 85.60
N VAL A 766 -32.23 10.30 85.13
CA VAL A 766 -31.20 9.32 84.71
C VAL A 766 -30.07 9.88 83.81
N TRP A 767 -30.30 10.98 83.08
CA TRP A 767 -29.33 11.55 82.14
C TRP A 767 -28.35 12.58 82.75
N HIS A 768 -28.65 13.14 83.92
CA HIS A 768 -27.80 14.18 84.53
C HIS A 768 -27.63 13.98 86.05
N SER A 769 -28.06 12.84 86.58
CA SER A 769 -28.00 12.45 88.01
C SER A 769 -26.73 11.74 88.39
#